data_AF-A0A9P4MW74-F1
#
_entry.id   AF-A0A9P4MW74-F1
#
_cell.length_a   1.000
_cell.length_b   1.000
_cell.length_c   1.000
_cell.angle_alpha   90.00
_cell.angle_beta   90.00
_cell.angle_gamma   90.00
#
_symmetry.space_group_name_H-M   'P 1'
#
loop_
_entity.id
_entity.type
_entity.pdbx_description
1 polymer ?
#
loop_
_entity_poly.entity_id
_entity_poly.type
_entity_poly.pdbx_seq_one_letter_code
_entity_poly.pdbx_strand_id
1 'polypeptide(L)'
;MLVSAVVLSLVAGVVRTQDVLSTSSSIEPAAATVAATDTDARVELFKFETVQLTDEVFENLNSSNNADVAQYAHLFAFDGTNGNRVTTKQRRAGSCKSAPGDPSWPSKSVWNVFNLLLGGALSPIIPVASPCYPDSTYNDYDAAKCATVTNNWASESFHYSDPGSVMWPMYEGKTCQPGTDTSTLTNCTQGGYSLYSVKVSNVAQIQLAVNFARLSNLRLVIKNTGHDYNGRSTGKDALSLWTHNLKDIEFIKSYDSPDYKGPALKIGAGVQGFELYKAADENGVTAVGGICPTVGVAGGYITGGGHSPVMQLFGMGADQVVALEVVTASGRFLTATPRVNSDLYWAMLGGGGGTFGIVTSAVVKVHPKIPVTTSEFSFDAYSVPEETFWQGFAKLLELFPAWNAAKTYSYFSVSNITGRPTFAMAPFFATNKTVAEFEALVAPLFANLTALKIPYTINTTYHTSFKSAYDATFAPQDQFIGGALNIPGNRILPQENWANASIRADTLSAIKKAVSNGVGLMMYHQTPANPPKILNSVNPAFRTEASQIIAIGMPVATDEQLGEAARHQTDDMMKPLRDVSPGGGAYGNEAEVNEPNWQQAFWGENYPRLLQLKKKWDPTGLFYVHHGVGSEEWEVRGGVKWGGVPTQDGRLCRV
;
A
#
# COMPACT_ATOMS: atom_id res chain seq x y z
N MET A 1 36.97 56.40 56.29
CA MET A 1 35.95 56.92 55.35
C MET A 1 35.08 55.74 54.91
N LEU A 2 33.76 55.85 55.15
CA LEU A 2 32.59 55.08 54.64
C LEU A 2 32.76 53.57 54.37
N VAL A 3 32.19 52.64 55.16
CA VAL A 3 30.76 52.20 55.25
C VAL A 3 30.19 51.68 53.91
N SER A 4 30.03 50.35 53.78
CA SER A 4 28.73 49.65 53.62
C SER A 4 28.88 48.16 53.27
N ALA A 5 28.07 47.35 53.93
CA ALA A 5 27.98 45.89 53.86
C ALA A 5 26.93 45.41 52.83
N VAL A 6 27.07 44.21 52.25
CA VAL A 6 25.94 43.36 51.81
C VAL A 6 26.30 41.84 51.85
N VAL A 7 25.72 41.17 52.84
CA VAL A 7 24.94 39.90 52.85
C VAL A 7 25.36 38.68 52.00
N LEU A 8 25.57 37.57 52.72
CA LEU A 8 25.62 36.16 52.31
C LEU A 8 24.33 35.67 51.62
N SER A 9 24.44 34.80 50.62
CA SER A 9 23.37 33.86 50.26
C SER A 9 23.97 32.52 49.84
N LEU A 10 23.71 31.49 50.65
CA LEU A 10 23.99 30.09 50.34
C LEU A 10 23.02 29.62 49.24
N VAL A 11 23.56 29.09 48.13
CA VAL A 11 22.79 28.28 47.19
C VAL A 11 23.09 26.81 47.49
N ALA A 12 22.11 26.12 48.06
CA ALA A 12 22.13 24.67 48.22
C ALA A 12 21.97 24.03 46.83
N GLY A 13 22.98 23.29 46.39
CA GLY A 13 22.92 22.47 45.19
C GLY A 13 21.98 21.28 45.41
N VAL A 14 20.85 21.27 44.71
CA VAL A 14 20.03 20.06 44.57
C VAL A 14 20.72 19.16 43.56
N VAL A 15 21.40 18.13 44.06
CA VAL A 15 21.87 17.02 43.24
C VAL A 15 20.64 16.28 42.74
N ARG A 16 20.36 16.37 41.43
CA ARG A 16 19.39 15.49 40.75
C ARG A 16 19.91 14.06 40.88
N THR A 17 19.27 13.27 41.72
CA THR A 17 19.43 11.82 41.73
C THR A 17 19.03 11.28 40.37
N GLN A 18 19.94 10.53 39.74
CA GLN A 18 19.63 9.68 38.61
C GLN A 18 18.59 8.66 39.08
N ASP A 19 17.41 8.64 38.45
CA ASP A 19 16.43 7.57 38.64
C ASP A 19 17.02 6.28 38.09
N VAL A 20 17.63 5.50 38.98
CA VAL A 20 17.98 4.11 38.75
C VAL A 20 16.69 3.32 38.90
N LEU A 21 16.20 2.74 37.79
CA LEU A 21 15.11 1.78 37.75
C LEU A 21 15.31 0.75 38.88
N SER A 22 14.29 0.58 39.73
CA SER A 22 14.31 -0.46 40.76
C SER A 22 14.39 -1.83 40.10
N THR A 23 15.48 -2.56 40.33
CA THR A 23 15.63 -3.96 39.91
C THR A 23 14.76 -4.87 40.79
N SER A 24 13.86 -5.68 40.18
CA SER A 24 13.64 -7.12 40.50
C SER A 24 12.23 -7.72 40.22
N SER A 25 11.45 -7.19 39.28
CA SER A 25 10.43 -8.02 38.59
C SER A 25 10.56 -7.86 37.08
N SER A 26 10.68 -8.97 36.35
CA SER A 26 10.53 -8.94 34.90
C SER A 26 9.10 -8.46 34.60
N ILE A 27 8.97 -7.32 33.94
CA ILE A 27 7.68 -6.89 33.40
C ILE A 27 7.42 -7.82 32.22
N GLU A 28 6.47 -8.74 32.38
CA GLU A 28 6.04 -9.64 31.32
C GLU A 28 5.31 -8.86 30.20
N PRO A 29 5.37 -9.34 28.94
CA PRO A 29 4.57 -8.78 27.87
C PRO A 29 3.08 -8.74 28.24
N ALA A 30 2.38 -7.67 27.88
CA ALA A 30 0.95 -7.52 28.16
C ALA A 30 0.12 -8.33 27.15
N ALA A 31 0.13 -9.65 27.32
CA ALA A 31 -0.62 -10.56 26.48
C ALA A 31 -1.08 -11.80 27.24
N ALA A 32 -2.17 -12.41 26.77
CA ALA A 32 -2.61 -13.74 27.14
C ALA A 32 -2.79 -14.58 25.88
N THR A 33 -2.65 -15.90 26.01
CA THR A 33 -3.01 -16.85 24.95
C THR A 33 -4.48 -17.21 25.09
N VAL A 34 -5.30 -16.90 24.09
CA VAL A 34 -6.70 -17.29 24.02
C VAL A 34 -6.87 -18.58 23.21
N ALA A 35 -8.03 -19.23 23.33
CA ALA A 35 -8.33 -20.41 22.52
C ALA A 35 -8.33 -20.07 21.02
N ALA A 36 -7.76 -20.96 20.20
CA ALA A 36 -7.70 -20.78 18.76
C ALA A 36 -9.04 -21.02 18.04
N THR A 37 -10.02 -21.59 18.74
CA THR A 37 -11.22 -22.18 18.12
C THR A 37 -12.33 -21.17 17.86
N ASP A 38 -12.89 -21.28 16.64
CA ASP A 38 -14.21 -20.80 16.17
C ASP A 38 -14.47 -19.30 16.32
N THR A 39 -13.66 -18.49 15.62
CA THR A 39 -14.07 -17.11 15.32
C THR A 39 -15.22 -17.10 14.33
N ASP A 40 -15.84 -15.94 14.14
CA ASP A 40 -16.86 -15.75 13.11
C ASP A 40 -16.33 -15.97 11.68
N ALA A 41 -15.00 -16.14 11.51
CA ALA A 41 -14.35 -16.52 10.25
C ALA A 41 -14.48 -18.02 9.96
N ARG A 42 -14.96 -18.83 10.92
CA ARG A 42 -15.17 -20.29 10.80
C ARG A 42 -13.90 -21.07 10.47
N VAL A 43 -12.76 -20.54 10.89
CA VAL A 43 -11.42 -21.11 10.77
C VAL A 43 -10.65 -20.77 12.04
N GLU A 44 -9.69 -21.61 12.41
CA GLU A 44 -8.91 -21.36 13.63
C GLU A 44 -8.06 -20.10 13.50
N LEU A 45 -7.86 -19.41 14.62
CA LEU A 45 -6.88 -18.34 14.74
C LEU A 45 -5.47 -18.87 14.47
N PHE A 46 -4.66 -18.11 13.74
CA PHE A 46 -3.23 -18.37 13.71
C PHE A 46 -2.63 -18.23 15.10
N LYS A 47 -1.48 -18.86 15.34
CA LYS A 47 -0.81 -18.79 16.65
C LYS A 47 -0.54 -17.36 17.08
N PHE A 48 -0.12 -16.48 16.15
CA PHE A 48 0.11 -15.06 16.45
C PHE A 48 -1.19 -14.29 16.78
N GLU A 49 -2.35 -14.78 16.33
CA GLU A 49 -3.66 -14.19 16.63
C GLU A 49 -4.21 -14.65 17.98
N THR A 50 -3.77 -15.81 18.49
CA THR A 50 -4.15 -16.27 19.84
C THR A 50 -3.50 -15.45 20.95
N VAL A 51 -2.41 -14.74 20.66
CA VAL A 51 -1.71 -13.90 21.65
C VAL A 51 -2.27 -12.48 21.60
N GLN A 52 -3.11 -12.15 22.59
CA GLN A 52 -3.94 -10.94 22.59
C GLN A 52 -3.80 -10.15 23.89
N LEU A 53 -4.00 -8.84 23.80
CA LEU A 53 -4.33 -8.00 24.95
C LEU A 53 -5.83 -8.24 25.24
N THR A 54 -6.13 -8.80 26.40
CA THR A 54 -7.51 -9.01 26.88
C THR A 54 -7.89 -7.95 27.93
N ASP A 55 -9.16 -7.84 28.28
CA ASP A 55 -9.60 -6.94 29.36
C ASP A 55 -8.95 -7.34 30.71
N GLU A 56 -8.84 -8.64 31.00
CA GLU A 56 -8.16 -9.15 32.20
C GLU A 56 -6.67 -8.79 32.22
N VAL A 57 -5.96 -8.95 31.09
CA VAL A 57 -4.55 -8.53 30.99
C VAL A 57 -4.42 -7.03 31.26
N PHE A 58 -5.32 -6.21 30.69
CA PHE A 58 -5.31 -4.77 30.93
C PHE A 58 -5.61 -4.40 32.39
N GLU A 59 -6.58 -5.04 33.03
CA GLU A 59 -6.90 -4.83 34.45
C GLU A 59 -5.71 -5.16 35.36
N ASN A 60 -4.94 -6.20 35.02
CA ASN A 60 -3.70 -6.57 35.70
C ASN A 60 -2.59 -5.52 35.52
N LEU A 61 -2.53 -4.81 34.38
CA LEU A 61 -1.60 -3.69 34.22
C LEU A 61 -1.97 -2.54 35.16
N ASN A 62 -3.25 -2.23 35.25
CA ASN A 62 -3.76 -1.13 36.07
C ASN A 62 -3.60 -1.39 37.58
N SER A 63 -3.56 -2.66 37.99
CA SER A 63 -3.33 -3.11 39.37
C SER A 63 -1.91 -3.64 39.62
N SER A 64 -0.98 -3.39 38.69
CA SER A 64 0.37 -3.93 38.76
C SER A 64 1.12 -3.48 40.01
N ASN A 65 1.87 -4.40 40.63
CA ASN A 65 2.81 -4.07 41.72
C ASN A 65 4.04 -3.28 41.22
N ASN A 66 4.25 -3.20 39.91
CA ASN A 66 5.26 -2.33 39.33
C ASN A 66 4.67 -0.92 39.18
N ALA A 67 5.24 0.04 39.93
CA ALA A 67 4.72 1.41 40.00
C ALA A 67 4.66 2.12 38.65
N ASP A 68 5.66 1.93 37.78
CA ASP A 68 5.69 2.54 36.44
C ASP A 68 4.60 1.94 35.54
N VAL A 69 4.42 0.62 35.58
CA VAL A 69 3.36 -0.06 34.80
C VAL A 69 1.98 0.41 35.24
N ALA A 70 1.71 0.42 36.55
CA ALA A 70 0.43 0.88 37.08
C ALA A 70 0.17 2.37 36.76
N GLN A 71 1.20 3.21 36.88
CA GLN A 71 1.11 4.64 36.57
C GLN A 71 0.72 4.88 35.10
N TYR A 72 1.29 4.13 34.16
CA TYR A 72 1.09 4.35 32.73
C TYR A 72 0.07 3.41 32.06
N ALA A 73 -0.51 2.46 32.81
CA ALA A 73 -1.49 1.49 32.30
C ALA A 73 -2.62 2.17 31.52
N HIS A 74 -3.09 3.32 32.00
CA HIS A 74 -4.17 4.09 31.36
C HIS A 74 -3.91 4.42 29.87
N LEU A 75 -2.65 4.49 29.41
CA LEU A 75 -2.29 4.74 28.01
C LEU A 75 -2.48 3.53 27.09
N PHE A 76 -2.75 2.34 27.65
CA PHE A 76 -2.96 1.10 26.90
C PHE A 76 -4.41 0.61 26.94
N ALA A 77 -5.31 1.40 27.51
CA ALA A 77 -6.73 1.07 27.65
C ALA A 77 -7.43 0.96 26.29
N PHE A 78 -8.39 0.05 26.16
CA PHE A 78 -9.32 0.02 25.03
C PHE A 78 -10.20 1.27 25.01
N ASP A 79 -10.76 1.59 23.84
CA ASP A 79 -11.74 2.67 23.77
C ASP A 79 -13.01 2.29 24.55
N GLY A 80 -13.57 3.26 25.27
CA GLY A 80 -14.71 3.06 26.16
C GLY A 80 -14.38 2.56 27.57
N THR A 81 -13.16 2.11 27.86
CA THR A 81 -12.77 1.69 29.23
C THR A 81 -12.65 2.92 30.16
N ASN A 82 -13.28 2.88 31.33
CA ASN A 82 -13.23 3.91 32.39
C ASN A 82 -13.59 5.35 31.96
N GLY A 83 -14.42 5.52 30.92
CA GLY A 83 -14.80 6.86 30.45
C GLY A 83 -13.65 7.65 29.84
N ASN A 84 -12.55 6.98 29.44
CA ASN A 84 -11.42 7.55 28.71
C ASN A 84 -11.88 8.05 27.33
N ARG A 85 -12.55 9.20 27.31
CA ARG A 85 -12.84 9.92 26.08
C ARG A 85 -11.58 10.65 25.68
N VAL A 86 -11.09 10.34 24.48
CA VAL A 86 -10.22 11.25 23.71
C VAL A 86 -10.74 12.68 23.90
N THR A 87 -9.93 13.52 24.53
CA THR A 87 -10.40 14.82 25.02
C THR A 87 -10.89 15.66 23.83
N THR A 88 -11.95 16.43 24.04
CA THR A 88 -12.50 17.38 23.04
C THR A 88 -11.45 18.34 22.46
N LYS A 89 -10.29 18.49 23.13
CA LYS A 89 -9.12 19.24 22.66
C LYS A 89 -8.42 18.62 21.45
N GLN A 90 -8.30 17.29 21.37
CA GLN A 90 -7.66 16.59 20.22
C GLN A 90 -8.51 16.63 18.94
N ARG A 91 -9.77 17.09 19.04
CA ARG A 91 -10.71 17.25 17.93
C ARG A 91 -10.83 18.68 17.41
N ARG A 92 -10.07 19.63 17.97
CA ARG A 92 -10.12 21.04 17.55
C ARG A 92 -9.34 21.24 16.24
N ALA A 93 -9.90 22.04 15.33
CA ALA A 93 -9.20 22.52 14.14
C ALA A 93 -7.86 23.16 14.54
N GLY A 94 -6.81 22.93 13.74
CA GLY A 94 -5.46 23.39 14.00
C GLY A 94 -4.66 22.58 15.03
N SER A 95 -5.26 21.60 15.72
CA SER A 95 -4.51 20.68 16.59
C SER A 95 -3.68 19.70 15.77
N CYS A 96 -2.48 19.37 16.25
CA CYS A 96 -1.57 18.46 15.57
C CYS A 96 -1.33 17.19 16.38
N LYS A 97 -0.92 16.12 15.69
CA LYS A 97 -0.34 14.94 16.35
C LYS A 97 0.89 15.38 17.16
N SER A 98 1.12 14.68 18.28
CA SER A 98 2.26 14.92 19.15
C SER A 98 3.54 14.54 18.41
N ALA A 99 4.58 15.35 18.59
CA ALA A 99 5.91 15.19 17.99
C ALA A 99 6.99 15.43 19.05
N PRO A 100 8.24 14.92 18.85
CA PRO A 100 9.35 15.18 19.74
C PRO A 100 9.51 16.67 20.07
N GLY A 101 9.67 16.98 21.35
CA GLY A 101 9.79 18.35 21.86
C GLY A 101 8.46 18.98 22.32
N ASP A 102 7.31 18.42 21.94
CA ASP A 102 6.03 18.86 22.51
C ASP A 102 5.91 18.46 23.99
N PRO A 103 5.23 19.25 24.84
CA PRO A 103 4.91 18.84 26.21
C PRO A 103 4.02 17.58 26.29
N SER A 104 3.30 17.26 25.22
CA SER A 104 2.45 16.07 25.12
C SER A 104 3.20 14.83 24.65
N TRP A 105 4.46 14.95 24.24
CA TRP A 105 5.26 13.84 23.76
C TRP A 105 5.54 12.85 24.92
N PRO A 106 5.34 11.54 24.73
CA PRO A 106 5.60 10.57 25.79
C PRO A 106 7.05 10.62 26.28
N SER A 107 7.23 10.58 27.60
CA SER A 107 8.56 10.58 28.22
C SER A 107 9.32 9.28 27.92
N LYS A 108 10.63 9.28 28.17
CA LYS A 108 11.47 8.07 28.01
C LYS A 108 10.95 6.90 28.85
N SER A 109 10.48 7.14 30.07
CA SER A 109 9.90 6.10 30.92
C SER A 109 8.64 5.48 30.33
N VAL A 110 7.77 6.30 29.72
CA VAL A 110 6.57 5.81 29.03
C VAL A 110 6.95 4.94 27.81
N TRP A 111 7.90 5.38 26.99
CA TRP A 111 8.41 4.57 25.87
C TRP A 111 9.05 3.26 26.33
N ASN A 112 9.78 3.28 27.45
CA ASN A 112 10.37 2.07 28.03
C ASN A 112 9.30 1.08 28.48
N VAL A 113 8.28 1.55 29.22
CA VAL A 113 7.17 0.70 29.68
C VAL A 113 6.42 0.13 28.48
N PHE A 114 6.12 0.95 27.46
CA PHE A 114 5.52 0.46 26.22
C PHE A 114 6.36 -0.66 25.58
N ASN A 115 7.67 -0.49 25.45
CA ASN A 115 8.55 -1.52 24.89
C ASN A 115 8.56 -2.82 25.73
N LEU A 116 8.55 -2.70 27.06
CA LEU A 116 8.48 -3.87 27.95
C LEU A 116 7.16 -4.63 27.77
N LEU A 117 6.02 -3.92 27.73
CA LEU A 117 4.71 -4.54 27.49
C LEU A 117 4.60 -5.17 26.09
N LEU A 118 5.33 -4.66 25.11
CA LEU A 118 5.44 -5.26 23.77
C LEU A 118 6.34 -6.51 23.73
N GLY A 119 7.07 -6.82 24.81
CA GLY A 119 8.09 -7.88 24.83
C GLY A 119 9.35 -7.52 24.02
N GLY A 120 9.73 -6.24 23.97
CA GLY A 120 10.93 -5.78 23.28
C GLY A 120 10.77 -5.56 21.77
N ALA A 121 9.53 -5.56 21.25
CA ALA A 121 9.27 -5.44 19.82
C ALA A 121 9.41 -4.01 19.25
N LEU A 122 9.65 -3.00 20.09
CA LEU A 122 9.85 -1.62 19.63
C LEU A 122 11.29 -1.40 19.16
N SER A 123 11.45 -0.91 17.94
CA SER A 123 12.75 -0.58 17.36
C SER A 123 12.74 0.89 16.91
N PRO A 124 13.81 1.66 17.16
CA PRO A 124 13.99 2.92 16.45
C PRO A 124 14.12 2.65 14.95
N ILE A 125 13.62 3.58 14.14
CA ILE A 125 13.88 3.61 12.69
C ILE A 125 14.98 4.63 12.45
N ILE A 126 16.07 4.14 11.88
CA ILE A 126 17.17 4.94 11.36
C ILE A 126 17.08 4.83 9.83
N PRO A 127 17.08 5.92 9.06
CA PRO A 127 17.09 5.88 7.61
C PRO A 127 18.17 4.93 7.09
N VAL A 128 17.78 3.97 6.25
CA VAL A 128 18.68 2.87 5.86
C VAL A 128 19.91 3.34 5.08
N ALA A 129 19.85 4.53 4.48
CA ALA A 129 20.98 5.17 3.80
C ALA A 129 21.88 6.03 4.71
N SER A 130 21.59 6.16 6.01
CA SER A 130 22.40 6.96 6.94
C SER A 130 23.89 6.58 7.00
N PRO A 131 24.31 5.31 6.84
CA PRO A 131 25.73 4.97 6.78
C PRO A 131 26.48 5.55 5.57
N CYS A 132 25.78 6.09 4.57
CA CYS A 132 26.41 6.81 3.44
C CYS A 132 26.91 8.20 3.78
N TYR A 133 26.54 8.76 4.93
CA TYR A 133 26.77 10.15 5.26
C TYR A 133 27.82 10.28 6.37
N PRO A 134 29.02 10.82 6.08
CA PRO A 134 30.04 11.10 7.10
C PRO A 134 29.51 11.96 8.25
N ASP A 135 28.68 12.96 7.93
CA ASP A 135 28.09 13.91 8.88
C ASP A 135 26.59 13.61 9.16
N SER A 136 26.23 12.32 9.15
CA SER A 136 24.89 11.85 9.54
C SER A 136 24.53 12.30 10.97
N THR A 137 23.27 12.69 11.22
CA THR A 137 22.78 12.92 12.60
C THR A 137 22.83 11.66 13.48
N TYR A 138 22.99 10.49 12.89
CA TYR A 138 23.11 9.21 13.58
C TYR A 138 24.57 8.81 13.86
N ASN A 139 25.53 9.54 13.30
CA ASN A 139 26.98 9.33 13.48
C ASN A 139 27.42 7.87 13.26
N ASP A 140 26.98 7.29 12.13
CA ASP A 140 27.06 5.86 11.82
C ASP A 140 27.66 5.57 10.44
N TYR A 141 28.44 6.52 9.88
CA TYR A 141 29.10 6.37 8.59
C TYR A 141 29.88 5.06 8.49
N ASP A 142 29.62 4.33 7.41
CA ASP A 142 30.27 3.06 7.09
C ASP A 142 30.24 2.87 5.57
N ALA A 143 31.40 3.01 4.94
CA ALA A 143 31.54 2.94 3.48
C ALA A 143 31.08 1.58 2.90
N ALA A 144 31.28 0.48 3.62
CA ALA A 144 30.89 -0.85 3.14
C ALA A 144 29.36 -1.05 3.22
N LYS A 145 28.74 -0.57 4.30
CA LYS A 145 27.27 -0.52 4.39
C LYS A 145 26.70 0.41 3.35
N CYS A 146 27.29 1.58 3.14
CA CYS A 146 26.83 2.50 2.09
C CYS A 146 26.87 1.84 0.71
N ALA A 147 27.99 1.20 0.34
CA ALA A 147 28.08 0.48 -0.93
C ALA A 147 26.99 -0.60 -1.05
N THR A 148 26.69 -1.32 0.03
CA THR A 148 25.61 -2.32 0.06
C THR A 148 24.24 -1.67 -0.16
N VAL A 149 23.94 -0.57 0.53
CA VAL A 149 22.68 0.18 0.37
C VAL A 149 22.56 0.71 -1.05
N THR A 150 23.59 1.38 -1.57
CA THR A 150 23.61 1.95 -2.93
C THR A 150 23.37 0.87 -3.99
N ASN A 151 24.01 -0.30 -3.87
CA ASN A 151 23.87 -1.39 -4.84
C ASN A 151 22.50 -2.06 -4.82
N ASN A 152 21.81 -2.05 -3.68
CA ASN A 152 20.50 -2.67 -3.51
C ASN A 152 19.35 -1.65 -3.50
N TRP A 153 19.61 -0.36 -3.70
CA TRP A 153 18.59 0.68 -3.54
C TRP A 153 17.41 0.53 -4.51
N ALA A 154 17.63 -0.06 -5.69
CA ALA A 154 16.55 -0.29 -6.64
C ALA A 154 15.77 -1.60 -6.41
N SER A 155 16.16 -2.38 -5.39
CA SER A 155 15.58 -3.69 -5.03
C SER A 155 14.35 -3.50 -4.16
N GLU A 156 13.20 -4.03 -4.57
CA GLU A 156 12.02 -4.13 -3.71
C GLU A 156 12.35 -4.89 -2.41
N SER A 157 13.16 -5.96 -2.52
CA SER A 157 13.50 -6.82 -1.38
C SER A 157 14.31 -6.15 -0.29
N PHE A 158 15.16 -5.21 -0.69
CA PHE A 158 15.89 -4.36 0.23
C PHE A 158 14.93 -3.52 1.09
N HIS A 159 13.93 -2.91 0.46
CA HIS A 159 12.99 -2.01 1.15
C HIS A 159 11.95 -2.73 2.00
N TYR A 160 11.37 -3.84 1.51
CA TYR A 160 10.33 -4.53 2.30
C TYR A 160 10.90 -5.25 3.52
N SER A 161 12.21 -5.56 3.53
CA SER A 161 12.91 -6.21 4.64
C SER A 161 13.31 -5.23 5.76
N ASP A 162 13.24 -3.93 5.51
CA ASP A 162 13.51 -2.89 6.50
C ASP A 162 12.20 -2.30 7.07
N PRO A 163 12.08 -2.08 8.39
CA PRO A 163 10.85 -1.56 9.00
C PRO A 163 10.57 -0.08 8.72
N GLY A 164 11.55 0.70 8.28
CA GLY A 164 11.45 2.14 8.05
C GLY A 164 11.45 2.56 6.58
N SER A 165 12.09 1.79 5.71
CA SER A 165 12.29 2.15 4.30
C SER A 165 11.04 1.92 3.44
N VAL A 166 10.83 2.76 2.43
CA VAL A 166 9.76 2.59 1.43
C VAL A 166 10.33 2.63 0.01
N MET A 167 9.61 2.05 -0.95
CA MET A 167 10.04 1.94 -2.35
C MET A 167 9.91 3.27 -3.12
N TRP A 168 9.20 4.25 -2.54
CA TRP A 168 9.04 5.60 -3.10
C TRP A 168 9.58 6.64 -2.10
N PRO A 169 10.92 6.75 -1.96
CA PRO A 169 11.54 7.57 -0.92
C PRO A 169 11.28 9.07 -1.07
N MET A 170 10.71 9.50 -2.21
CA MET A 170 10.21 10.86 -2.36
C MET A 170 9.21 11.22 -1.25
N TYR A 171 8.35 10.30 -0.82
CA TYR A 171 7.37 10.65 0.21
C TYR A 171 7.98 10.83 1.60
N GLU A 172 9.24 10.42 1.80
CA GLU A 172 10.02 10.66 3.02
C GLU A 172 10.84 11.96 2.97
N GLY A 173 10.66 12.76 1.92
CA GLY A 173 11.31 14.05 1.74
C GLY A 173 12.70 13.98 1.11
N LYS A 174 13.13 12.81 0.60
CA LYS A 174 14.50 12.57 0.07
C LYS A 174 15.62 13.01 1.02
N THR A 175 15.33 12.98 2.32
CA THR A 175 16.21 13.51 3.37
C THR A 175 17.43 12.64 3.66
N CYS A 176 17.43 11.39 3.19
CA CYS A 176 18.55 10.48 3.31
C CYS A 176 18.49 9.46 2.15
N GLN A 177 19.22 9.73 1.08
CA GLN A 177 19.33 8.89 -0.13
C GLN A 177 20.77 8.36 -0.25
N PRO A 178 20.99 7.16 -0.78
CA PRO A 178 22.34 6.68 -1.01
C PRO A 178 22.97 7.36 -2.23
N GLY A 179 24.28 7.24 -2.35
CA GLY A 179 25.04 7.74 -3.48
C GLY A 179 26.39 7.04 -3.59
N THR A 180 26.97 7.05 -4.78
CA THR A 180 28.31 6.49 -5.04
C THR A 180 29.42 7.46 -4.65
N ASP A 181 29.17 8.77 -4.74
CA ASP A 181 30.06 9.82 -4.25
C ASP A 181 29.56 10.39 -2.92
N THR A 182 30.05 9.80 -1.82
CA THR A 182 29.65 10.20 -0.46
C THR A 182 30.07 11.62 -0.11
N SER A 183 30.99 12.25 -0.86
CA SER A 183 31.41 13.64 -0.62
C SER A 183 30.33 14.66 -1.03
N THR A 184 29.39 14.25 -1.88
CA THR A 184 28.25 15.08 -2.31
C THR A 184 27.03 14.92 -1.41
N LEU A 185 27.03 13.89 -0.55
CA LEU A 185 25.94 13.58 0.35
C LEU A 185 26.04 14.45 1.60
N THR A 186 25.03 15.29 1.81
CA THR A 186 24.96 16.17 2.98
C THR A 186 23.64 15.97 3.72
N ASN A 187 23.70 16.12 5.05
CA ASN A 187 22.52 16.31 5.90
C ASN A 187 21.47 15.17 5.87
N CYS A 188 21.89 13.92 6.12
CA CYS A 188 20.94 12.83 6.39
C CYS A 188 20.18 13.11 7.68
N THR A 189 18.86 13.29 7.57
CA THR A 189 17.96 13.52 8.71
C THR A 189 16.78 12.54 8.67
N GLN A 190 15.98 12.52 9.75
CA GLN A 190 14.82 11.63 9.85
C GLN A 190 13.76 11.88 8.76
N GLY A 191 13.58 13.12 8.30
CA GLY A 191 12.56 13.45 7.30
C GLY A 191 11.16 12.90 7.60
N GLY A 192 10.57 12.28 6.58
CA GLY A 192 9.28 11.59 6.65
C GLY A 192 9.36 10.13 7.09
N TYR A 193 10.54 9.58 7.39
CA TYR A 193 10.65 8.26 8.01
C TYR A 193 9.97 8.29 9.38
N SER A 194 9.21 7.24 9.71
CA SER A 194 8.67 7.07 11.08
C SER A 194 9.80 7.01 12.11
N LEU A 195 9.54 7.33 13.38
CA LEU A 195 10.57 7.35 14.43
C LEU A 195 10.82 5.98 15.05
N TYR A 196 9.73 5.24 15.27
CA TYR A 196 9.77 3.91 15.86
C TYR A 196 8.92 2.97 15.03
N SER A 197 9.29 1.69 15.04
CA SER A 197 8.50 0.60 14.49
C SER A 197 8.25 -0.47 15.54
N VAL A 198 7.00 -0.91 15.64
CA VAL A 198 6.68 -2.17 16.30
C VAL A 198 6.86 -3.29 15.28
N LYS A 199 7.85 -4.16 15.51
CA LYS A 199 8.08 -5.37 14.71
C LYS A 199 7.04 -6.41 15.11
N VAL A 200 5.88 -6.35 14.46
CA VAL A 200 4.70 -7.13 14.85
C VAL A 200 4.97 -8.63 14.68
N SER A 201 4.66 -9.39 15.73
CA SER A 201 4.73 -10.86 15.77
C SER A 201 3.49 -11.49 16.40
N ASN A 202 2.57 -10.67 16.95
CA ASN A 202 1.29 -11.09 17.50
C ASN A 202 0.28 -9.94 17.58
N VAL A 203 -0.98 -10.28 17.84
CA VAL A 203 -2.10 -9.32 17.92
C VAL A 203 -1.99 -8.38 19.11
N ALA A 204 -1.54 -8.85 20.29
CA ALA A 204 -1.38 -8.00 21.48
C ALA A 204 -0.49 -6.78 21.20
N GLN A 205 0.61 -6.97 20.46
CA GLN A 205 1.51 -5.87 20.07
C GLN A 205 0.80 -4.80 19.22
N ILE A 206 -0.10 -5.21 18.33
CA ILE A 206 -0.91 -4.29 17.51
C ILE A 206 -1.89 -3.53 18.42
N GLN A 207 -2.60 -4.23 19.31
CA GLN A 207 -3.58 -3.64 20.21
C GLN A 207 -2.95 -2.61 21.16
N LEU A 208 -1.80 -2.94 21.75
CA LEU A 208 -1.03 -2.03 22.60
C LEU A 208 -0.63 -0.76 21.85
N ALA A 209 -0.08 -0.90 20.64
CA ALA A 209 0.35 0.25 19.83
C ALA A 209 -0.82 1.15 19.41
N VAL A 210 -1.96 0.57 19.03
CA VAL A 210 -3.18 1.30 18.68
C VAL A 210 -3.68 2.11 19.87
N ASN A 211 -3.79 1.49 21.05
CA ASN A 211 -4.25 2.16 22.26
C ASN A 211 -3.28 3.26 22.69
N PHE A 212 -1.97 2.95 22.66
CA PHE A 212 -0.91 3.89 23.00
C PHE A 212 -0.91 5.12 22.09
N ALA A 213 -1.00 4.92 20.77
CA ALA A 213 -1.02 6.02 19.81
C ALA A 213 -2.30 6.86 19.93
N ARG A 214 -3.46 6.23 20.15
CA ARG A 214 -4.73 6.94 20.37
C ARG A 214 -4.67 7.83 21.60
N LEU A 215 -4.22 7.29 22.73
CA LEU A 215 -4.25 8.00 24.02
C LEU A 215 -3.10 9.01 24.16
N SER A 216 -1.97 8.77 23.49
CA SER A 216 -0.84 9.70 23.43
C SER A 216 -0.90 10.69 22.25
N ASN A 217 -1.97 10.66 21.45
CA ASN A 217 -2.14 11.50 20.24
C ASN A 217 -0.96 11.40 19.26
N LEU A 218 -0.38 10.21 19.10
CA LEU A 218 0.70 9.98 18.15
C LEU A 218 0.13 9.82 16.74
N ARG A 219 0.93 10.16 15.74
CA ARG A 219 0.69 9.71 14.36
C ARG A 219 0.97 8.22 14.30
N LEU A 220 -0.01 7.42 13.87
CA LEU A 220 0.14 5.99 13.67
C LEU A 220 0.27 5.70 12.17
N VAL A 221 1.29 4.94 11.80
CA VAL A 221 1.55 4.49 10.42
C VAL A 221 1.47 2.97 10.39
N ILE A 222 0.96 2.41 9.29
CA ILE A 222 0.89 0.97 9.08
C ILE A 222 1.72 0.66 7.84
N LYS A 223 2.79 -0.11 8.01
CA LYS A 223 3.66 -0.55 6.91
C LYS A 223 3.58 -2.06 6.79
N ASN A 224 3.22 -2.53 5.60
CA ASN A 224 3.45 -3.91 5.21
C ASN A 224 4.80 -3.98 4.49
N THR A 225 4.79 -3.79 3.17
CA THR A 225 5.99 -3.91 2.32
C THR A 225 6.66 -2.57 1.99
N GLY A 226 5.94 -1.44 2.07
CA GLY A 226 6.45 -0.14 1.62
C GLY A 226 6.29 0.11 0.11
N HIS A 227 5.45 -0.68 -0.58
CA HIS A 227 5.17 -0.59 -2.03
C HIS A 227 4.32 0.63 -2.43
N ASP A 228 3.72 1.32 -1.46
CA ASP A 228 2.70 2.34 -1.72
C ASP A 228 3.20 3.51 -2.58
N TYR A 229 2.54 3.71 -3.72
CA TYR A 229 2.84 4.75 -4.70
C TYR A 229 2.50 6.18 -4.23
N ASN A 230 1.87 6.35 -3.07
CA ASN A 230 1.36 7.64 -2.59
C ASN A 230 1.84 7.99 -1.17
N GLY A 231 2.87 7.29 -0.67
CA GLY A 231 3.47 7.55 0.63
C GLY A 231 2.60 7.16 1.82
N ARG A 232 1.54 6.38 1.65
CA ARG A 232 0.55 6.05 2.69
C ARG A 232 1.08 5.11 3.79
N SER A 233 2.31 4.63 3.66
CA SER A 233 2.97 3.71 4.60
C SER A 233 4.21 4.29 5.30
N THR A 234 4.38 5.61 5.27
CA THR A 234 5.42 6.35 6.00
C THR A 234 4.87 7.63 6.61
N GLY A 235 5.65 8.32 7.43
CA GLY A 235 5.19 9.50 8.14
C GLY A 235 6.14 10.03 9.20
N LYS A 236 6.45 11.33 9.11
CA LYS A 236 7.24 12.04 10.11
C LYS A 236 6.66 11.89 11.52
N ASP A 237 7.56 11.69 12.47
CA ASP A 237 7.29 11.58 13.91
C ASP A 237 6.33 10.44 14.30
N ALA A 238 6.05 9.51 13.39
CA ALA A 238 5.07 8.46 13.62
C ALA A 238 5.62 7.27 14.41
N LEU A 239 4.69 6.57 15.07
CA LEU A 239 4.84 5.17 15.46
C LEU A 239 4.36 4.31 14.29
N SER A 240 5.23 3.48 13.74
CA SER A 240 4.92 2.54 12.66
C SER A 240 4.60 1.16 13.22
N LEU A 241 3.65 0.48 12.59
CA LEU A 241 3.35 -0.94 12.80
C LEU A 241 3.80 -1.71 11.56
N TRP A 242 4.81 -2.56 11.71
CA TRP A 242 5.36 -3.36 10.62
C TRP A 242 4.75 -4.76 10.62
N THR A 243 3.72 -4.97 9.79
CA THR A 243 2.94 -6.22 9.73
C THR A 243 3.56 -7.30 8.83
N HIS A 244 4.69 -6.99 8.18
CA HIS A 244 5.36 -7.85 7.21
C HIS A 244 5.67 -9.27 7.74
N ASN A 245 5.95 -9.41 9.03
CA ASN A 245 6.36 -10.70 9.61
C ASN A 245 5.19 -11.65 9.89
N LEU A 246 3.94 -11.24 9.66
CA LEU A 246 2.76 -12.11 9.78
C LEU A 246 2.62 -12.97 8.52
N LYS A 247 3.43 -14.04 8.43
CA LYS A 247 3.68 -14.83 7.22
C LYS A 247 2.93 -16.17 7.13
N ASP A 248 2.13 -16.54 8.13
CA ASP A 248 1.44 -17.84 8.13
C ASP A 248 0.46 -17.97 6.94
N ILE A 249 0.41 -19.16 6.35
CA ILE A 249 -0.51 -19.54 5.26
C ILE A 249 -1.09 -20.92 5.58
N GLU A 250 -2.41 -21.05 5.50
CA GLU A 250 -3.11 -22.31 5.72
C GLU A 250 -4.10 -22.59 4.58
N PHE A 251 -4.03 -23.79 4.00
CA PHE A 251 -4.98 -24.26 3.00
C PHE A 251 -6.19 -24.93 3.66
N ILE A 252 -7.36 -24.39 3.38
CA ILE A 252 -8.65 -24.87 3.88
C ILE A 252 -9.36 -25.55 2.73
N LYS A 253 -9.34 -26.88 2.71
CA LYS A 253 -9.91 -27.67 1.61
C LYS A 253 -11.43 -27.45 1.42
N SER A 254 -12.16 -27.23 2.50
CA SER A 254 -13.61 -27.06 2.50
C SER A 254 -14.02 -25.98 3.49
N TYR A 255 -13.90 -24.72 3.09
CA TYR A 255 -14.47 -23.60 3.82
C TYR A 255 -16.00 -23.62 3.67
N ASP A 256 -16.71 -23.36 4.76
CA ASP A 256 -18.17 -23.34 4.78
C ASP A 256 -18.72 -22.13 5.54
N SER A 257 -19.21 -21.14 4.79
CA SER A 257 -20.02 -20.05 5.31
C SER A 257 -21.32 -19.88 4.50
N PRO A 258 -22.28 -19.10 5.01
CA PRO A 258 -23.49 -18.80 4.24
C PRO A 258 -23.26 -18.03 2.94
N ASP A 259 -22.09 -17.40 2.76
CA ASP A 259 -21.75 -16.58 1.59
C ASP A 259 -20.76 -17.26 0.64
N TYR A 260 -20.05 -18.30 1.09
CA TYR A 260 -19.12 -19.07 0.27
C TYR A 260 -18.91 -20.48 0.79
N LYS A 261 -18.92 -21.46 -0.12
CA LYS A 261 -18.55 -22.85 0.13
C LYS A 261 -17.52 -23.28 -0.92
N GLY A 262 -16.35 -23.75 -0.49
CA GLY A 262 -15.27 -24.14 -1.40
C GLY A 262 -13.89 -24.06 -0.76
N PRO A 263 -12.82 -24.34 -1.52
CA PRO A 263 -11.46 -24.24 -1.00
C PRO A 263 -11.04 -22.78 -0.78
N ALA A 264 -10.24 -22.53 0.25
CA ALA A 264 -9.73 -21.21 0.59
C ALA A 264 -8.29 -21.28 1.09
N LEU A 265 -7.61 -20.14 1.15
CA LEU A 265 -6.38 -19.94 1.90
C LEU A 265 -6.64 -18.91 3.00
N LYS A 266 -6.24 -19.22 4.24
CA LYS A 266 -6.04 -18.19 5.27
C LYS A 266 -4.61 -17.68 5.13
N ILE A 267 -4.43 -16.38 5.06
CA ILE A 267 -3.12 -15.73 4.86
C ILE A 267 -2.91 -14.63 5.90
N GLY A 268 -1.73 -14.60 6.52
CA GLY A 268 -1.31 -13.52 7.39
C GLY A 268 -1.12 -12.20 6.63
N ALA A 269 -1.21 -11.07 7.33
CA ALA A 269 -1.14 -9.74 6.73
C ALA A 269 0.16 -9.49 5.94
N GLY A 270 1.24 -10.15 6.32
CA GLY A 270 2.57 -10.01 5.72
C GLY A 270 2.79 -10.85 4.46
N VAL A 271 1.88 -11.77 4.13
CA VAL A 271 2.01 -12.66 2.96
C VAL A 271 2.05 -11.85 1.66
N GLN A 272 3.09 -12.09 0.86
CA GLN A 272 3.33 -11.46 -0.43
C GLN A 272 2.84 -12.34 -1.59
N GLY A 273 2.71 -11.76 -2.78
CA GLY A 273 2.19 -12.44 -3.97
C GLY A 273 2.94 -13.73 -4.31
N PHE A 274 4.27 -13.72 -4.27
CA PHE A 274 5.09 -14.91 -4.55
C PHE A 274 4.82 -16.06 -3.56
N GLU A 275 4.57 -15.75 -2.29
CA GLU A 275 4.26 -16.73 -1.24
C GLU A 275 2.86 -17.32 -1.45
N LEU A 276 1.87 -16.46 -1.73
CA LEU A 276 0.51 -16.87 -2.06
C LEU A 276 0.47 -17.80 -3.27
N TYR A 277 1.13 -17.42 -4.36
CA TYR A 277 1.11 -18.17 -5.61
C TYR A 277 1.84 -19.52 -5.48
N LYS A 278 2.93 -19.58 -4.70
CA LYS A 278 3.60 -20.83 -4.38
C LYS A 278 2.65 -21.76 -3.60
N ALA A 279 2.06 -21.27 -2.51
CA ALA A 279 1.15 -22.06 -1.69
C ALA A 279 -0.09 -22.56 -2.47
N ALA A 280 -0.62 -21.75 -3.38
CA ALA A 280 -1.73 -22.13 -4.24
C ALA A 280 -1.35 -23.28 -5.20
N ASP A 281 -0.20 -23.17 -5.89
CA ASP A 281 0.23 -24.20 -6.85
C ASP A 281 0.56 -25.54 -6.17
N GLU A 282 1.18 -25.51 -4.98
CA GLU A 282 1.46 -26.67 -4.14
C GLU A 282 0.17 -27.41 -3.71
N ASN A 283 -0.92 -26.68 -3.55
CA ASN A 283 -2.24 -27.24 -3.24
C ASN A 283 -3.11 -27.52 -4.49
N GLY A 284 -2.55 -27.37 -5.69
CA GLY A 284 -3.25 -27.67 -6.94
C GLY A 284 -4.42 -26.71 -7.24
N VAL A 285 -4.32 -25.46 -6.80
CA VAL A 285 -5.34 -24.41 -6.98
C VAL A 285 -4.73 -23.13 -7.58
N THR A 286 -5.59 -22.22 -8.03
CA THR A 286 -5.23 -20.89 -8.52
C THR A 286 -5.68 -19.84 -7.49
N ALA A 287 -4.79 -18.94 -7.09
CA ALA A 287 -5.12 -17.79 -6.26
C ALA A 287 -5.13 -16.49 -7.09
N VAL A 288 -5.87 -15.49 -6.62
CA VAL A 288 -5.90 -14.15 -7.21
C VAL A 288 -4.95 -13.26 -6.42
N GLY A 289 -4.00 -12.65 -7.12
CA GLY A 289 -2.98 -11.74 -6.59
C GLY A 289 -2.51 -10.75 -7.67
N GLY A 290 -1.65 -9.80 -7.29
CA GLY A 290 -1.09 -8.82 -8.23
C GLY A 290 0.04 -9.37 -9.08
N ILE A 291 0.41 -8.63 -10.14
CA ILE A 291 1.53 -9.02 -11.02
C ILE A 291 2.89 -8.92 -10.32
N CYS A 292 3.11 -7.90 -9.49
CA CYS A 292 4.38 -7.70 -8.79
C CYS A 292 4.51 -8.72 -7.63
N PRO A 293 5.54 -9.59 -7.64
CA PRO A 293 5.63 -10.70 -6.70
C PRO A 293 5.67 -10.26 -5.23
N THR A 294 6.28 -9.11 -4.95
CA THR A 294 6.58 -8.62 -3.59
C THR A 294 5.43 -7.85 -2.94
N VAL A 295 4.33 -7.61 -3.65
CA VAL A 295 3.19 -6.88 -3.10
C VAL A 295 2.55 -7.69 -1.97
N GLY A 296 2.34 -7.04 -0.82
CA GLY A 296 1.66 -7.63 0.34
C GLY A 296 0.16 -7.80 0.07
N VAL A 297 -0.28 -9.05 -0.11
CA VAL A 297 -1.62 -9.40 -0.59
C VAL A 297 -2.69 -8.89 0.36
N ALA A 298 -2.57 -9.21 1.64
CA ALA A 298 -3.55 -8.86 2.68
C ALA A 298 -3.46 -7.40 3.17
N GLY A 299 -2.59 -6.58 2.55
CA GLY A 299 -2.42 -5.17 2.87
C GLY A 299 -3.24 -4.25 1.96
N GLY A 300 -2.58 -3.21 1.44
CA GLY A 300 -3.19 -2.23 0.53
C GLY A 300 -3.79 -2.84 -0.74
N TYR A 301 -3.31 -4.01 -1.18
CA TYR A 301 -3.78 -4.68 -2.40
C TYR A 301 -5.26 -5.07 -2.32
N ILE A 302 -5.65 -6.01 -1.45
CA ILE A 302 -7.07 -6.40 -1.31
C ILE A 302 -7.94 -5.29 -0.72
N THR A 303 -7.39 -4.41 0.12
CA THR A 303 -8.17 -3.34 0.74
C THR A 303 -8.42 -2.15 -0.20
N GLY A 304 -7.64 -2.02 -1.27
CA GLY A 304 -7.85 -1.03 -2.33
C GLY A 304 -8.59 -1.56 -3.57
N GLY A 305 -8.83 -2.88 -3.67
CA GLY A 305 -9.40 -3.54 -4.85
C GLY A 305 -8.55 -4.72 -5.31
N GLY A 306 -7.48 -4.43 -6.04
CA GLY A 306 -6.50 -5.43 -6.46
C GLY A 306 -6.85 -6.08 -7.79
N HIS A 307 -6.23 -5.60 -8.87
CA HIS A 307 -6.32 -6.23 -10.20
C HIS A 307 -5.42 -7.46 -10.29
N SER A 308 -5.65 -8.32 -11.28
CA SER A 308 -4.96 -9.61 -11.40
C SER A 308 -5.02 -10.16 -12.82
N PRO A 309 -4.00 -10.90 -13.31
CA PRO A 309 -4.06 -11.58 -14.60
C PRO A 309 -5.15 -12.64 -14.76
N VAL A 310 -5.86 -12.98 -13.68
CA VAL A 310 -6.96 -13.95 -13.65
C VAL A 310 -8.29 -13.33 -13.18
N MET A 311 -8.37 -12.01 -13.04
CA MET A 311 -9.58 -11.34 -12.54
C MET A 311 -10.78 -11.49 -13.48
N GLN A 312 -10.55 -11.66 -14.79
CA GLN A 312 -11.57 -11.96 -15.80
C GLN A 312 -12.25 -13.32 -15.64
N LEU A 313 -11.63 -14.22 -14.86
CA LEU A 313 -12.22 -15.50 -14.49
C LEU A 313 -12.86 -15.43 -13.11
N PHE A 314 -12.22 -14.74 -12.15
CA PHE A 314 -12.51 -14.91 -10.73
C PHE A 314 -12.89 -13.63 -9.96
N GLY A 315 -12.79 -12.46 -10.57
CA GLY A 315 -13.00 -11.15 -9.94
C GLY A 315 -11.73 -10.55 -9.35
N MET A 316 -11.84 -9.38 -8.72
CA MET A 316 -10.69 -8.68 -8.11
C MET A 316 -10.21 -9.36 -6.82
N GLY A 317 -9.05 -8.95 -6.30
CA GLY A 317 -8.52 -9.40 -5.01
C GLY A 317 -9.52 -9.21 -3.86
N ALA A 318 -10.15 -8.03 -3.79
CA ALA A 318 -11.20 -7.72 -2.81
C ALA A 318 -12.46 -8.60 -2.93
N ASP A 319 -12.73 -9.17 -4.11
CA ASP A 319 -13.86 -10.07 -4.33
C ASP A 319 -13.56 -11.50 -3.82
N GLN A 320 -12.29 -11.82 -3.55
CA GLN A 320 -11.86 -13.12 -3.06
C GLN A 320 -11.99 -13.27 -1.55
N VAL A 321 -12.01 -12.17 -0.81
CA VAL A 321 -12.04 -12.22 0.66
C VAL A 321 -13.40 -12.74 1.12
N VAL A 322 -13.41 -13.61 2.14
CA VAL A 322 -14.64 -14.10 2.80
C VAL A 322 -14.66 -13.78 4.30
N ALA A 323 -13.49 -13.53 4.89
CA ALA A 323 -13.34 -13.07 6.27
C ALA A 323 -12.03 -12.27 6.42
N LEU A 324 -12.04 -11.31 7.33
CA LEU A 324 -10.86 -10.55 7.78
C LEU A 324 -10.78 -10.63 9.31
N GLU A 325 -9.56 -10.80 9.83
CA GLU A 325 -9.26 -10.61 11.25
C GLU A 325 -8.54 -9.27 11.43
N VAL A 326 -9.09 -8.39 12.27
CA VAL A 326 -8.78 -6.95 12.24
C VAL A 326 -8.63 -6.37 13.65
N VAL A 327 -7.61 -5.54 13.88
CA VAL A 327 -7.56 -4.63 15.04
C VAL A 327 -8.11 -3.27 14.64
N THR A 328 -9.17 -2.83 15.31
CA THR A 328 -9.86 -1.54 15.02
C THR A 328 -9.26 -0.37 15.79
N ALA A 329 -9.70 0.86 15.51
CA ALA A 329 -9.25 2.06 16.22
C ALA A 329 -9.60 2.06 17.71
N SER A 330 -10.51 1.17 18.16
CA SER A 330 -10.81 0.95 19.58
C SER A 330 -9.77 0.08 20.30
N GLY A 331 -8.83 -0.52 19.57
CA GLY A 331 -7.86 -1.51 20.05
C GLY A 331 -8.42 -2.93 20.10
N ARG A 332 -9.71 -3.14 19.80
CA ARG A 332 -10.31 -4.48 19.80
C ARG A 332 -9.94 -5.27 18.56
N PHE A 333 -9.59 -6.54 18.77
CA PHE A 333 -9.41 -7.56 17.74
C PHE A 333 -10.76 -8.20 17.41
N LEU A 334 -11.19 -8.09 16.16
CA LEU A 334 -12.52 -8.46 15.69
C LEU A 334 -12.43 -9.19 14.36
N THR A 335 -13.38 -10.09 14.13
CA THR A 335 -13.64 -10.66 12.82
C THR A 335 -14.63 -9.81 12.03
N ALA A 336 -14.34 -9.57 10.76
CA ALA A 336 -15.25 -8.94 9.82
C ALA A 336 -15.58 -9.91 8.67
N THR A 337 -16.86 -10.18 8.46
CA THR A 337 -17.41 -11.02 7.38
C THR A 337 -18.61 -10.32 6.75
N PRO A 338 -19.21 -10.83 5.66
CA PRO A 338 -20.44 -10.27 5.12
C PRO A 338 -21.63 -10.24 6.11
N ARG A 339 -21.55 -10.94 7.25
CA ARG A 339 -22.64 -11.07 8.24
C ARG A 339 -22.27 -10.63 9.65
N VAL A 340 -20.98 -10.52 9.95
CA VAL A 340 -20.45 -10.11 11.25
C VAL A 340 -19.58 -8.87 11.03
N ASN A 341 -19.88 -7.77 11.73
CA ASN A 341 -19.26 -6.47 11.47
C ASN A 341 -19.28 -6.12 9.96
N SER A 342 -20.42 -6.37 9.31
CA SER A 342 -20.54 -6.38 7.85
C SER A 342 -20.32 -5.03 7.19
N ASP A 343 -20.56 -3.95 7.94
CA ASP A 343 -20.23 -2.61 7.51
C ASP A 343 -18.71 -2.33 7.54
N LEU A 344 -17.99 -2.87 8.55
CA LEU A 344 -16.52 -2.84 8.57
C LEU A 344 -15.95 -3.68 7.42
N TYR A 345 -16.45 -4.90 7.23
CA TYR A 345 -16.08 -5.77 6.11
C TYR A 345 -16.22 -5.05 4.78
N TRP A 346 -17.39 -4.45 4.55
CA TRP A 346 -17.68 -3.70 3.33
C TRP A 346 -16.71 -2.53 3.14
N ALA A 347 -16.46 -1.75 4.20
CA ALA A 347 -15.59 -0.57 4.12
C ALA A 347 -14.11 -0.92 3.94
N MET A 348 -13.62 -2.01 4.54
CA MET A 348 -12.21 -2.39 4.44
C MET A 348 -11.85 -2.94 3.06
N LEU A 349 -12.80 -3.55 2.35
CA LEU A 349 -12.58 -4.14 1.04
C LEU A 349 -12.95 -3.14 -0.06
N GLY A 350 -12.01 -2.28 -0.43
CA GLY A 350 -12.16 -1.24 -1.45
C GLY A 350 -12.17 0.19 -0.91
N GLY A 351 -12.29 0.39 0.41
CA GLY A 351 -12.19 1.71 1.03
C GLY A 351 -10.76 2.20 1.22
N GLY A 352 -9.76 1.39 0.90
CA GLY A 352 -8.33 1.72 0.97
C GLY A 352 -7.67 1.28 2.28
N GLY A 353 -6.45 0.76 2.16
CA GLY A 353 -5.64 0.31 3.29
C GLY A 353 -5.29 1.44 4.26
N GLY A 354 -5.07 1.08 5.54
CA GLY A 354 -4.63 2.03 6.56
C GLY A 354 -5.69 3.04 7.02
N THR A 355 -6.98 2.82 6.72
CA THR A 355 -8.06 3.79 6.99
C THR A 355 -9.06 3.32 8.04
N PHE A 356 -9.48 2.05 8.05
CA PHE A 356 -10.58 1.57 8.92
C PHE A 356 -10.11 0.67 10.07
N GLY A 357 -8.95 0.05 9.93
CA GLY A 357 -8.39 -0.91 10.87
C GLY A 357 -7.11 -1.55 10.32
N ILE A 358 -6.50 -2.41 11.12
CA ILE A 358 -5.27 -3.12 10.79
C ILE A 358 -5.63 -4.58 10.54
N VAL A 359 -5.49 -5.04 9.29
CA VAL A 359 -5.65 -6.46 8.94
C VAL A 359 -4.51 -7.26 9.56
N THR A 360 -4.84 -8.40 10.15
CA THR A 360 -3.89 -9.35 10.75
C THR A 360 -3.85 -10.66 9.94
N SER A 361 -4.99 -11.09 9.42
CA SER A 361 -5.11 -12.13 8.40
C SER A 361 -6.38 -11.95 7.56
N ALA A 362 -6.43 -12.65 6.44
CA ALA A 362 -7.60 -12.75 5.57
C ALA A 362 -7.83 -14.19 5.15
N VAL A 363 -9.10 -14.59 5.03
CA VAL A 363 -9.47 -15.84 4.35
C VAL A 363 -9.88 -15.48 2.92
N VAL A 364 -9.18 -16.03 1.94
CA VAL A 364 -9.37 -15.75 0.51
C VAL A 364 -9.77 -17.02 -0.25
N LYS A 365 -10.74 -16.88 -1.17
CA LYS A 365 -11.13 -17.94 -2.10
C LYS A 365 -9.95 -18.36 -2.96
N VAL A 366 -9.87 -19.65 -3.26
CA VAL A 366 -9.01 -20.18 -4.32
C VAL A 366 -9.83 -20.98 -5.31
N HIS A 367 -9.30 -21.13 -6.51
CA HIS A 367 -10.03 -21.59 -7.68
C HIS A 367 -9.38 -22.82 -8.30
N PRO A 368 -10.07 -23.55 -9.18
CA PRO A 368 -9.45 -24.65 -9.90
C PRO A 368 -8.15 -24.22 -10.61
N LYS A 369 -7.17 -25.14 -10.66
CA LYS A 369 -5.95 -24.96 -11.44
C LYS A 369 -6.29 -24.78 -12.92
N ILE A 370 -5.80 -23.71 -13.54
CA ILE A 370 -6.05 -23.41 -14.96
C ILE A 370 -4.73 -23.41 -15.76
N PRO A 371 -4.73 -23.88 -17.01
CA PRO A 371 -3.64 -23.64 -17.94
C PRO A 371 -3.68 -22.21 -18.48
N VAL A 372 -2.57 -21.72 -19.01
CA VAL A 372 -2.47 -20.38 -19.60
C VAL A 372 -1.55 -20.45 -20.82
N THR A 373 -1.99 -19.92 -21.95
CA THR A 373 -1.08 -19.59 -23.06
C THR A 373 -0.65 -18.15 -22.91
N THR A 374 0.66 -17.91 -22.87
CA THR A 374 1.26 -16.58 -22.84
C THR A 374 1.80 -16.24 -24.23
N SER A 375 1.75 -14.97 -24.61
CA SER A 375 2.41 -14.51 -25.82
C SER A 375 2.98 -13.11 -25.66
N GLU A 376 4.16 -12.93 -26.23
CA GLU A 376 4.79 -11.64 -26.42
C GLU A 376 4.78 -11.29 -27.90
N PHE A 377 4.47 -10.04 -28.23
CA PHE A 377 4.56 -9.55 -29.59
C PHE A 377 4.78 -8.04 -29.63
N SER A 378 5.51 -7.57 -30.63
CA SER A 378 5.87 -6.15 -30.76
C SER A 378 5.83 -5.71 -32.21
N PHE A 379 5.61 -4.41 -32.40
CA PHE A 379 5.75 -3.72 -33.67
C PHE A 379 6.10 -2.25 -33.42
N ASP A 380 6.67 -1.58 -34.42
CA ASP A 380 7.21 -0.23 -34.27
C ASP A 380 7.03 0.62 -35.54
N ALA A 381 7.34 1.91 -35.40
CA ALA A 381 7.32 2.89 -36.47
C ALA A 381 8.70 3.13 -37.14
N TYR A 382 9.69 2.24 -36.98
CA TYR A 382 11.00 2.40 -37.63
C TYR A 382 10.97 2.01 -39.11
N SER A 383 10.15 1.02 -39.47
CA SER A 383 10.06 0.48 -40.83
C SER A 383 8.82 0.95 -41.60
N VAL A 384 7.96 1.75 -40.97
CA VAL A 384 6.70 2.24 -41.54
C VAL A 384 6.45 3.71 -41.14
N PRO A 385 5.62 4.47 -41.87
CA PRO A 385 5.18 5.78 -41.42
C PRO A 385 4.49 5.70 -40.04
N GLU A 386 4.66 6.74 -39.22
CA GLU A 386 4.06 6.80 -37.88
C GLU A 386 2.54 6.63 -37.91
N GLU A 387 1.87 7.22 -38.89
CA GLU A 387 0.42 7.06 -39.05
C GLU A 387 0.04 5.60 -39.34
N THR A 388 0.87 4.86 -40.07
CA THR A 388 0.67 3.42 -40.31
C THR A 388 0.82 2.63 -39.02
N PHE A 389 1.80 2.95 -38.17
CA PHE A 389 1.91 2.35 -36.83
C PHE A 389 0.62 2.56 -36.01
N TRP A 390 0.11 3.80 -35.98
CA TRP A 390 -1.10 4.11 -35.23
C TRP A 390 -2.36 3.44 -35.79
N GLN A 391 -2.43 3.21 -37.11
CA GLN A 391 -3.48 2.37 -37.71
C GLN A 391 -3.40 0.92 -37.23
N GLY A 392 -2.18 0.35 -37.13
CA GLY A 392 -1.96 -0.98 -36.56
C GLY A 392 -2.36 -1.05 -35.08
N PHE A 393 -1.95 -0.07 -34.28
CA PHE A 393 -2.33 0.01 -32.87
C PHE A 393 -3.84 0.19 -32.67
N ALA A 394 -4.51 0.97 -33.53
CA ALA A 394 -5.97 1.09 -33.50
C ALA A 394 -6.66 -0.27 -33.72
N LYS A 395 -6.11 -1.13 -34.58
CA LYS A 395 -6.64 -2.49 -34.81
C LYS A 395 -6.50 -3.39 -33.60
N LEU A 396 -5.46 -3.22 -32.79
CA LEU A 396 -5.35 -3.90 -31.50
C LEU A 396 -6.46 -3.46 -30.54
N LEU A 397 -6.70 -2.15 -30.41
CA LEU A 397 -7.73 -1.61 -29.52
C LEU A 397 -9.16 -2.02 -29.95
N GLU A 398 -9.41 -2.17 -31.25
CA GLU A 398 -10.68 -2.69 -31.80
C GLU A 398 -11.00 -4.12 -31.31
N LEU A 399 -9.99 -4.91 -30.92
CA LEU A 399 -10.17 -6.30 -30.47
C LEU A 399 -10.45 -6.43 -28.98
N PHE A 400 -10.29 -5.38 -28.18
CA PHE A 400 -10.51 -5.44 -26.73
C PHE A 400 -11.89 -5.98 -26.34
N PRO A 401 -13.01 -5.59 -26.99
CA PRO A 401 -14.31 -6.20 -26.68
C PRO A 401 -14.34 -7.71 -26.89
N ALA A 402 -13.73 -8.21 -27.99
CA ALA A 402 -13.67 -9.64 -28.28
C ALA A 402 -12.76 -10.38 -27.29
N TRP A 403 -11.62 -9.80 -26.94
CA TRP A 403 -10.69 -10.35 -25.96
C TRP A 403 -11.26 -10.36 -24.53
N ASN A 404 -12.00 -9.31 -24.16
CA ASN A 404 -12.76 -9.26 -22.90
C ASN A 404 -13.85 -10.34 -22.85
N ALA A 405 -14.63 -10.49 -23.93
CA ALA A 405 -15.62 -11.56 -24.04
C ALA A 405 -14.99 -12.96 -23.97
N ALA A 406 -13.77 -13.12 -24.50
CA ALA A 406 -12.98 -14.34 -24.43
C ALA A 406 -12.31 -14.57 -23.06
N LYS A 407 -12.44 -13.62 -22.12
CA LYS A 407 -11.83 -13.65 -20.78
C LYS A 407 -10.31 -13.83 -20.86
N THR A 408 -9.64 -12.97 -21.62
CA THR A 408 -8.18 -12.86 -21.62
C THR A 408 -7.72 -11.65 -20.80
N TYR A 409 -6.43 -11.62 -20.50
CA TYR A 409 -5.75 -10.49 -19.87
C TYR A 409 -4.56 -10.10 -20.74
N SER A 410 -4.16 -8.84 -20.74
CA SER A 410 -2.85 -8.48 -21.26
C SER A 410 -2.26 -7.24 -20.58
N TYR A 411 -0.94 -7.17 -20.58
CA TYR A 411 -0.15 -6.04 -20.12
C TYR A 411 0.85 -5.66 -21.20
N PHE A 412 0.85 -4.39 -21.59
CA PHE A 412 1.64 -3.90 -22.71
C PHE A 412 2.04 -2.45 -22.51
N SER A 413 3.02 -2.01 -23.29
CA SER A 413 3.46 -0.62 -23.34
C SER A 413 3.33 -0.03 -24.73
N VAL A 414 3.02 1.26 -24.77
CA VAL A 414 3.16 2.10 -25.97
C VAL A 414 3.98 3.34 -25.59
N SER A 415 5.06 3.59 -26.30
CA SER A 415 6.04 4.62 -25.92
C SER A 415 6.63 5.33 -27.13
N ASN A 416 7.17 6.54 -26.92
CA ASN A 416 7.87 7.32 -27.95
C ASN A 416 9.27 7.78 -27.50
N ILE A 417 9.88 7.06 -26.54
CA ILE A 417 11.17 7.41 -25.91
C ILE A 417 12.28 7.58 -26.95
N THR A 418 12.25 6.77 -27.99
CA THR A 418 13.29 6.72 -29.03
C THR A 418 13.02 7.69 -30.19
N GLY A 419 12.04 8.59 -30.05
CA GLY A 419 11.59 9.50 -31.10
C GLY A 419 10.73 8.85 -32.19
N ARG A 420 10.43 7.55 -32.06
CA ARG A 420 9.47 6.83 -32.90
C ARG A 420 8.56 5.98 -32.00
N PRO A 421 7.25 5.91 -32.28
CA PRO A 421 6.35 5.06 -31.50
C PRO A 421 6.71 3.58 -31.59
N THR A 422 6.67 2.91 -30.44
CA THR A 422 6.86 1.46 -30.29
C THR A 422 5.73 0.86 -29.47
N PHE A 423 5.35 -0.37 -29.80
CA PHE A 423 4.40 -1.17 -29.04
C PHE A 423 5.03 -2.49 -28.63
N ALA A 424 4.87 -2.87 -27.36
CA ALA A 424 5.32 -4.15 -26.84
C ALA A 424 4.24 -4.80 -25.96
N MET A 425 3.73 -5.95 -26.39
CA MET A 425 2.91 -6.85 -25.60
C MET A 425 3.81 -7.78 -24.80
N ALA A 426 3.79 -7.67 -23.48
CA ALA A 426 4.64 -8.45 -22.59
C ALA A 426 4.01 -8.56 -21.19
N PRO A 427 2.96 -9.37 -20.99
CA PRO A 427 2.42 -10.40 -21.92
C PRO A 427 0.96 -10.21 -22.36
N PHE A 428 0.54 -11.02 -23.33
CA PHE A 428 -0.85 -11.45 -23.52
C PHE A 428 -1.09 -12.79 -22.79
N PHE A 429 -2.09 -12.86 -21.92
CA PHE A 429 -2.51 -14.07 -21.21
C PHE A 429 -3.86 -14.56 -21.76
N ALA A 430 -3.79 -15.61 -22.58
CA ALA A 430 -4.96 -16.38 -22.97
C ALA A 430 -5.26 -17.42 -21.87
N THR A 431 -5.90 -16.95 -20.79
CA THR A 431 -6.19 -17.79 -19.62
C THR A 431 -7.21 -18.87 -19.94
N ASN A 432 -6.91 -20.10 -19.51
CA ASN A 432 -7.69 -21.31 -19.82
C ASN A 432 -7.88 -21.53 -21.32
N LYS A 433 -6.83 -21.30 -22.12
CA LYS A 433 -6.81 -21.51 -23.57
C LYS A 433 -5.56 -22.24 -24.03
N THR A 434 -5.72 -23.01 -25.10
CA THR A 434 -4.65 -23.61 -25.89
C THR A 434 -3.99 -22.58 -26.82
N VAL A 435 -2.85 -22.96 -27.42
CA VAL A 435 -2.16 -22.14 -28.43
C VAL A 435 -3.07 -21.87 -29.62
N ALA A 436 -3.80 -22.87 -30.12
CA ALA A 436 -4.69 -22.72 -31.27
C ALA A 436 -5.85 -21.74 -30.99
N GLU A 437 -6.42 -21.77 -29.78
CA GLU A 437 -7.45 -20.81 -29.37
C GLU A 437 -6.89 -19.40 -29.23
N PHE A 438 -5.66 -19.26 -28.73
CA PHE A 438 -4.96 -17.97 -28.71
C PHE A 438 -4.72 -17.44 -30.13
N GLU A 439 -4.14 -18.26 -31.03
CA GLU A 439 -3.87 -17.89 -32.42
C GLU A 439 -5.12 -17.42 -33.14
N ALA A 440 -6.26 -18.09 -32.92
CA ALA A 440 -7.54 -17.68 -33.47
C ALA A 440 -8.00 -16.30 -32.97
N LEU A 441 -7.76 -15.96 -31.69
CA LEU A 441 -8.12 -14.68 -31.10
C LEU A 441 -7.30 -13.50 -31.62
N VAL A 442 -6.03 -13.74 -31.97
CA VAL A 442 -5.09 -12.70 -32.42
C VAL A 442 -4.89 -12.66 -33.94
N ALA A 443 -5.35 -13.69 -34.68
CA ALA A 443 -5.26 -13.72 -36.13
C ALA A 443 -5.77 -12.45 -36.84
N PRO A 444 -6.89 -11.82 -36.42
CA PRO A 444 -7.32 -10.55 -37.02
C PRO A 444 -6.29 -9.43 -36.88
N LEU A 445 -5.57 -9.33 -35.75
CA LEU A 445 -4.53 -8.32 -35.55
C LEU A 445 -3.40 -8.52 -36.57
N PHE A 446 -2.84 -9.72 -36.62
CA PHE A 446 -1.67 -10.00 -37.45
C PHE A 446 -1.99 -9.96 -38.95
N ALA A 447 -3.21 -10.32 -39.35
CA ALA A 447 -3.69 -10.10 -40.72
C ALA A 447 -3.71 -8.60 -41.08
N ASN A 448 -4.19 -7.75 -40.16
CA ASN A 448 -4.18 -6.29 -40.36
C ASN A 448 -2.75 -5.72 -40.40
N LEU A 449 -1.86 -6.13 -39.49
CA LEU A 449 -0.46 -5.69 -39.50
C LEU A 449 0.23 -6.08 -40.81
N THR A 450 -0.01 -7.29 -41.31
CA THR A 450 0.52 -7.76 -42.59
C THR A 450 0.00 -6.93 -43.77
N ALA A 451 -1.30 -6.63 -43.80
CA ALA A 451 -1.91 -5.79 -44.83
C ALA A 451 -1.36 -4.35 -44.82
N LEU A 452 -1.08 -3.81 -43.63
CA LEU A 452 -0.44 -2.51 -43.42
C LEU A 452 1.08 -2.54 -43.66
N LYS A 453 1.65 -3.71 -43.95
CA LYS A 453 3.10 -3.95 -44.12
C LYS A 453 3.93 -3.55 -42.88
N ILE A 454 3.34 -3.71 -41.70
CA ILE A 454 4.00 -3.48 -40.41
C ILE A 454 4.71 -4.78 -40.03
N PRO A 455 6.05 -4.81 -39.94
CA PRO A 455 6.77 -5.94 -39.38
C PRO A 455 6.40 -6.15 -37.91
N TYR A 456 6.27 -7.39 -37.49
CA TYR A 456 6.02 -7.73 -36.10
C TYR A 456 6.80 -8.97 -35.67
N THR A 457 7.03 -9.09 -34.37
CA THR A 457 7.53 -10.32 -33.76
C THR A 457 6.41 -10.96 -32.95
N ILE A 458 6.44 -12.28 -32.80
CA ILE A 458 5.54 -13.02 -31.91
C ILE A 458 6.28 -14.21 -31.33
N ASN A 459 6.12 -14.43 -30.03
CA ASN A 459 6.57 -15.62 -29.33
C ASN A 459 5.44 -16.09 -28.41
N THR A 460 5.08 -17.37 -28.47
CA THR A 460 3.92 -17.92 -27.77
C THR A 460 4.30 -19.20 -27.05
N THR A 461 3.93 -19.30 -25.77
CA THR A 461 4.24 -20.46 -24.92
C THR A 461 2.99 -20.95 -24.20
N TYR A 462 2.81 -22.27 -24.16
CA TYR A 462 1.75 -22.90 -23.37
C TYR A 462 2.27 -23.31 -21.99
N HIS A 463 1.51 -22.97 -20.95
CA HIS A 463 1.79 -23.37 -19.57
C HIS A 463 0.64 -24.20 -19.01
N THR A 464 1.00 -25.28 -18.31
CA THR A 464 0.04 -26.19 -17.69
C THR A 464 -0.60 -25.63 -16.42
N SER A 465 -0.09 -24.52 -15.89
CA SER A 465 -0.64 -23.84 -14.71
C SER A 465 -0.48 -22.32 -14.80
N PHE A 466 -1.36 -21.60 -14.11
CA PHE A 466 -1.22 -20.16 -13.89
C PHE A 466 0.14 -19.81 -13.26
N LYS A 467 0.59 -20.56 -12.24
CA LYS A 467 1.89 -20.33 -11.60
C LYS A 467 3.05 -20.43 -12.58
N SER A 468 3.07 -21.43 -13.46
CA SER A 468 4.13 -21.58 -14.46
C SER A 468 4.14 -20.42 -15.46
N ALA A 469 2.97 -19.97 -15.91
CA ALA A 469 2.86 -18.79 -16.78
C ALA A 469 3.28 -17.51 -16.06
N TYR A 470 2.83 -17.33 -14.81
CA TYR A 470 3.24 -16.23 -13.96
C TYR A 470 4.74 -16.20 -13.77
N ASP A 471 5.37 -17.35 -13.50
CA ASP A 471 6.80 -17.44 -13.26
C ASP A 471 7.64 -17.07 -14.49
N ALA A 472 7.22 -17.61 -15.63
CA ALA A 472 7.88 -17.33 -16.91
C ALA A 472 7.76 -15.86 -17.33
N THR A 473 6.78 -15.13 -16.80
CA THR A 473 6.50 -13.75 -17.21
C THR A 473 6.98 -12.71 -16.19
N PHE A 474 6.66 -12.91 -14.91
CA PHE A 474 6.72 -11.88 -13.87
C PHE A 474 7.68 -12.22 -12.72
N ALA A 475 8.31 -13.40 -12.67
CA ALA A 475 8.94 -13.90 -11.43
C ALA A 475 10.47 -13.82 -11.27
N PRO A 476 11.18 -12.76 -11.67
CA PRO A 476 12.19 -12.25 -10.76
C PRO A 476 11.48 -11.77 -9.49
N GLN A 477 11.85 -12.29 -8.31
CA GLN A 477 11.30 -11.83 -7.03
C GLN A 477 11.52 -10.35 -6.78
N ASP A 478 12.43 -9.72 -7.51
CA ASP A 478 12.89 -8.37 -7.24
C ASP A 478 12.71 -7.52 -8.50
N GLN A 479 11.68 -6.69 -8.50
CA GLN A 479 11.41 -5.76 -9.60
C GLN A 479 12.16 -4.45 -9.35
N PHE A 480 12.45 -3.71 -10.43
CA PHE A 480 13.04 -2.39 -10.31
C PHE A 480 11.99 -1.41 -9.80
N ILE A 481 12.26 -0.75 -8.68
CA ILE A 481 11.35 0.29 -8.15
C ILE A 481 11.45 1.60 -8.96
N GLY A 482 10.39 2.40 -8.91
CA GLY A 482 10.43 3.75 -9.46
C GLY A 482 11.50 4.62 -8.79
N GLY A 483 12.03 5.61 -9.52
CA GLY A 483 12.99 6.56 -8.98
C GLY A 483 12.33 7.60 -8.08
N ALA A 484 13.12 8.34 -7.31
CA ALA A 484 12.60 9.43 -6.48
C ALA A 484 12.13 10.67 -7.27
N LEU A 485 12.10 10.57 -8.61
CA LEU A 485 11.96 11.68 -9.55
C LEU A 485 10.88 11.45 -10.63
N ASN A 486 10.03 10.42 -10.49
CA ASN A 486 8.89 10.18 -11.38
C ASN A 486 7.59 10.01 -10.58
N ILE A 487 6.48 10.51 -11.13
CA ILE A 487 5.14 10.45 -10.53
C ILE A 487 4.25 9.66 -11.47
N PRO A 488 3.81 8.44 -11.11
CA PRO A 488 2.86 7.69 -11.91
C PRO A 488 1.45 8.25 -11.75
N GLY A 489 0.61 8.06 -12.76
CA GLY A 489 -0.81 8.35 -12.71
C GLY A 489 -1.60 7.20 -13.32
N ASN A 490 -2.81 6.96 -12.82
CA ASN A 490 -3.64 5.85 -13.24
C ASN A 490 -5.02 6.29 -13.74
N ARG A 491 -5.54 5.62 -14.76
CA ARG A 491 -6.93 5.79 -15.22
C ARG A 491 -7.56 4.45 -15.56
N ILE A 492 -8.78 4.24 -15.10
CA ILE A 492 -9.64 3.13 -15.52
C ILE A 492 -10.47 3.59 -16.72
N LEU A 493 -10.49 2.78 -17.78
CA LEU A 493 -11.26 3.03 -19.00
C LEU A 493 -12.40 2.00 -19.11
N PRO A 494 -13.67 2.46 -19.04
CA PRO A 494 -14.84 1.59 -19.14
C PRO A 494 -14.98 0.85 -20.48
N GLN A 495 -15.83 -0.18 -20.49
CA GLN A 495 -16.19 -0.95 -21.69
C GLN A 495 -16.66 -0.07 -22.87
N GLU A 496 -17.35 1.03 -22.59
CA GLU A 496 -17.87 1.94 -23.61
C GLU A 496 -16.76 2.59 -24.45
N ASN A 497 -15.58 2.83 -23.86
CA ASN A 497 -14.40 3.35 -24.56
C ASN A 497 -13.94 2.44 -25.69
N TRP A 498 -14.27 1.14 -25.64
CA TRP A 498 -13.85 0.16 -26.63
C TRP A 498 -14.99 -0.32 -27.51
N ALA A 499 -16.22 -0.31 -27.00
CA ALA A 499 -17.41 -0.72 -27.75
C ALA A 499 -17.87 0.35 -28.75
N ASN A 500 -17.85 1.63 -28.37
CA ASN A 500 -18.32 2.73 -29.22
C ASN A 500 -17.19 3.23 -30.14
N ALA A 501 -17.42 3.25 -31.46
CA ALA A 501 -16.40 3.65 -32.43
C ALA A 501 -15.93 5.11 -32.28
N SER A 502 -16.82 6.04 -31.94
CA SER A 502 -16.48 7.45 -31.73
C SER A 502 -15.64 7.61 -30.47
N ILE A 503 -16.10 7.06 -29.35
CA ILE A 503 -15.38 7.16 -28.07
C ILE A 503 -14.03 6.44 -28.15
N ARG A 504 -13.95 5.33 -28.89
CA ARG A 504 -12.68 4.62 -29.15
C ARG A 504 -11.70 5.48 -29.95
N ALA A 505 -12.16 6.22 -30.94
CA ALA A 505 -11.32 7.15 -31.71
C ALA A 505 -10.83 8.32 -30.86
N ASP A 506 -11.69 8.88 -29.99
CA ASP A 506 -11.31 9.91 -29.03
C ASP A 506 -10.30 9.38 -28.01
N THR A 507 -10.52 8.15 -27.52
CA THR A 507 -9.61 7.46 -26.60
C THR A 507 -8.24 7.21 -27.22
N LEU A 508 -8.18 6.76 -28.48
CA LEU A 508 -6.93 6.62 -29.22
C LEU A 508 -6.22 7.98 -29.35
N SER A 509 -6.95 9.06 -29.62
CA SER A 509 -6.37 10.40 -29.71
C SER A 509 -5.80 10.87 -28.37
N ALA A 510 -6.48 10.58 -27.27
CA ALA A 510 -5.98 10.85 -25.91
C ALA A 510 -4.71 10.03 -25.61
N ILE A 511 -4.66 8.75 -25.99
CA ILE A 511 -3.47 7.91 -25.88
C ILE A 511 -2.31 8.49 -26.68
N LYS A 512 -2.50 8.85 -27.95
CA LYS A 512 -1.47 9.47 -28.80
C LYS A 512 -0.89 10.73 -28.14
N LYS A 513 -1.76 11.58 -27.59
CA LYS A 513 -1.36 12.80 -26.89
C LYS A 513 -0.54 12.49 -25.64
N ALA A 514 -1.00 11.57 -24.80
CA ALA A 514 -0.30 11.20 -23.57
C ALA A 514 1.07 10.55 -23.86
N VAL A 515 1.16 9.68 -24.88
CA VAL A 515 2.43 9.09 -25.34
C VAL A 515 3.39 10.16 -25.87
N SER A 516 2.90 11.16 -26.59
CA SER A 516 3.73 12.26 -27.10
C SER A 516 4.26 13.18 -26.00
N ASN A 517 3.56 13.24 -24.86
CA ASN A 517 3.88 14.10 -23.73
C ASN A 517 4.72 13.39 -22.64
N GLY A 518 4.97 12.08 -22.73
CA GLY A 518 5.60 11.31 -21.64
C GLY A 518 6.65 10.31 -22.10
N VAL A 519 7.10 9.47 -21.16
CA VAL A 519 8.01 8.33 -21.47
C VAL A 519 7.25 7.30 -22.28
N GLY A 520 6.06 6.94 -21.80
CA GLY A 520 5.17 5.94 -22.40
C GLY A 520 4.01 5.62 -21.48
N LEU A 521 3.04 4.88 -22.00
CA LEU A 521 1.92 4.35 -21.25
C LEU A 521 2.12 2.86 -21.05
N MET A 522 1.91 2.39 -19.83
CA MET A 522 1.66 0.98 -19.55
C MET A 522 0.15 0.78 -19.48
N MET A 523 -0.33 -0.30 -20.07
CA MET A 523 -1.75 -0.54 -20.21
C MET A 523 -2.07 -1.99 -19.88
N TYR A 524 -3.20 -2.17 -19.23
CA TYR A 524 -3.84 -3.44 -19.01
C TYR A 524 -5.06 -3.52 -19.91
N HIS A 525 -5.21 -4.61 -20.67
CA HIS A 525 -6.53 -5.03 -21.14
C HIS A 525 -7.01 -6.11 -20.17
N GLN A 526 -8.09 -5.78 -19.47
CA GLN A 526 -8.63 -6.60 -18.39
C GLN A 526 -10.07 -6.20 -18.11
N THR A 527 -10.86 -7.15 -17.65
CA THR A 527 -12.21 -6.90 -17.17
C THR A 527 -12.47 -7.87 -16.02
N PRO A 528 -13.02 -7.46 -14.86
CA PRO A 528 -13.29 -8.39 -13.78
C PRO A 528 -14.51 -9.26 -14.07
N ALA A 529 -14.46 -10.53 -13.64
CA ALA A 529 -15.67 -11.30 -13.42
C ALA A 529 -16.43 -10.68 -12.23
N ASN A 530 -17.61 -10.15 -12.49
CA ASN A 530 -18.43 -9.53 -11.46
C ASN A 530 -19.19 -10.61 -10.67
N PRO A 531 -19.08 -10.65 -9.32
CA PRO A 531 -19.87 -11.60 -8.54
C PRO A 531 -21.36 -11.22 -8.60
N PRO A 532 -22.29 -12.20 -8.46
CA PRO A 532 -23.73 -11.94 -8.50
C PRO A 532 -24.20 -10.91 -7.47
N LYS A 533 -23.49 -10.81 -6.35
CA LYS A 533 -23.72 -9.85 -5.28
C LYS A 533 -22.39 -9.17 -4.92
N ILE A 534 -22.35 -7.85 -5.07
CA ILE A 534 -21.22 -7.04 -4.60
C ILE A 534 -21.33 -6.87 -3.08
N LEU A 535 -20.34 -7.35 -2.34
CA LEU A 535 -20.32 -7.33 -0.86
C LEU A 535 -19.26 -6.37 -0.29
N ASN A 536 -18.60 -5.61 -1.15
CA ASN A 536 -17.46 -4.77 -0.82
C ASN A 536 -17.65 -3.35 -1.40
N SER A 537 -16.75 -2.44 -1.05
CA SER A 537 -16.84 -1.01 -1.41
C SER A 537 -15.89 -0.61 -2.55
N VAL A 538 -15.35 -1.57 -3.30
CA VAL A 538 -14.47 -1.26 -4.44
C VAL A 538 -15.17 -0.28 -5.37
N ASN A 539 -14.42 0.70 -5.90
CA ASN A 539 -14.97 1.71 -6.82
C ASN A 539 -15.82 1.03 -7.91
N PRO A 540 -17.10 1.40 -8.07
CA PRO A 540 -17.97 0.80 -9.07
C PRO A 540 -17.43 0.86 -10.50
N ALA A 541 -16.53 1.78 -10.82
CA ALA A 541 -15.90 1.86 -12.14
C ALA A 541 -15.08 0.62 -12.51
N PHE A 542 -14.53 -0.12 -11.54
CA PHE A 542 -13.91 -1.43 -11.81
C PHE A 542 -14.91 -2.42 -12.42
N ARG A 543 -16.20 -2.32 -12.07
CA ARG A 543 -17.22 -3.28 -12.53
C ARG A 543 -17.51 -3.15 -14.03
N THR A 544 -17.24 -1.98 -14.59
CA THR A 544 -17.38 -1.69 -16.02
C THR A 544 -16.03 -1.52 -16.71
N GLU A 545 -14.93 -1.79 -16.02
CA GLU A 545 -13.59 -1.73 -16.59
C GLU A 545 -13.44 -2.70 -17.76
N ALA A 546 -12.76 -2.23 -18.80
CA ALA A 546 -12.26 -3.04 -19.90
C ALA A 546 -10.76 -2.87 -20.15
N SER A 547 -10.15 -1.90 -19.47
CA SER A 547 -8.71 -1.65 -19.47
C SER A 547 -8.35 -0.59 -18.43
N GLN A 548 -7.08 -0.57 -18.04
CA GLN A 548 -6.50 0.43 -17.14
C GLN A 548 -5.19 0.95 -17.74
N ILE A 549 -4.91 2.24 -17.59
CA ILE A 549 -3.69 2.91 -18.07
C ILE A 549 -2.92 3.42 -16.87
N ILE A 550 -1.62 3.14 -16.85
CA ILE A 550 -0.64 3.83 -16.02
C ILE A 550 0.21 4.71 -16.95
N ALA A 551 0.17 6.02 -16.71
CA ALA A 551 1.03 6.97 -17.38
C ALA A 551 2.24 7.29 -16.51
N ILE A 552 3.44 7.26 -17.09
CA ILE A 552 4.68 7.63 -16.40
C ILE A 552 5.34 8.78 -17.15
N GLY A 553 5.46 9.93 -16.49
CA GLY A 553 6.23 11.07 -16.97
C GLY A 553 7.74 10.82 -16.97
N MET A 554 8.49 11.64 -17.72
CA MET A 554 9.96 11.58 -17.73
C MET A 554 10.50 11.86 -16.32
N PRO A 555 11.49 11.11 -15.81
CA PRO A 555 12.17 11.48 -14.59
C PRO A 555 12.72 12.90 -14.69
N VAL A 556 12.48 13.73 -13.68
CA VAL A 556 13.08 15.07 -13.63
C VAL A 556 14.54 14.99 -13.21
N ALA A 557 15.31 16.04 -13.50
CA ALA A 557 16.73 16.10 -13.14
C ALA A 557 16.95 16.64 -11.72
N THR A 558 16.05 17.50 -11.21
CA THR A 558 16.21 18.14 -9.89
C THR A 558 14.92 18.19 -9.07
N ASP A 559 15.05 18.47 -7.78
CA ASP A 559 13.96 18.63 -6.82
C ASP A 559 13.02 19.79 -7.17
N GLU A 560 13.55 20.87 -7.72
CA GLU A 560 12.79 22.07 -8.10
C GLU A 560 11.82 21.78 -9.25
N GLN A 561 12.17 20.83 -10.12
CA GLN A 561 11.38 20.46 -11.29
C GLN A 561 10.20 19.54 -10.97
N LEU A 562 10.20 18.89 -9.80
CA LEU A 562 9.16 17.90 -9.43
C LEU A 562 7.74 18.48 -9.46
N GLY A 563 7.55 19.72 -9.01
CA GLY A 563 6.22 20.33 -9.02
C GLY A 563 5.70 20.63 -10.43
N GLU A 564 6.59 20.97 -11.35
CA GLU A 564 6.24 21.15 -12.76
C GLU A 564 5.93 19.81 -13.43
N ALA A 565 6.74 18.78 -13.18
CA ALA A 565 6.47 17.44 -13.68
C ALA A 565 5.17 16.85 -13.12
N ALA A 566 4.82 17.12 -11.87
CA ALA A 566 3.53 16.74 -11.31
C ALA A 566 2.37 17.43 -12.06
N ARG A 567 2.47 18.74 -12.33
CA ARG A 567 1.44 19.44 -13.11
C ARG A 567 1.34 18.91 -14.54
N HIS A 568 2.47 18.66 -15.20
CA HIS A 568 2.51 18.07 -16.54
C HIS A 568 1.86 16.68 -16.57
N GLN A 569 2.17 15.85 -15.58
CA GLN A 569 1.54 14.54 -15.38
C GLN A 569 0.01 14.69 -15.25
N THR A 570 -0.45 15.60 -14.37
CA THR A 570 -1.87 15.86 -14.18
C THR A 570 -2.52 16.39 -15.47
N ASP A 571 -2.05 17.51 -16.00
CA ASP A 571 -2.79 18.34 -16.96
C ASP A 571 -2.57 17.92 -18.42
N ASP A 572 -1.38 17.42 -18.77
CA ASP A 572 -0.99 17.15 -20.16
C ASP A 572 -1.04 15.66 -20.52
N MET A 573 -0.84 14.77 -19.54
CA MET A 573 -0.89 13.31 -19.74
C MET A 573 -2.19 12.70 -19.25
N MET A 574 -2.58 12.95 -17.99
CA MET A 574 -3.74 12.28 -17.39
C MET A 574 -5.07 12.95 -17.74
N LYS A 575 -5.12 14.29 -17.92
CA LYS A 575 -6.37 14.99 -18.24
C LYS A 575 -7.03 14.50 -19.54
N PRO A 576 -6.32 14.33 -20.68
CA PRO A 576 -6.94 13.78 -21.89
C PRO A 576 -7.60 12.42 -21.66
N LEU A 577 -6.98 11.56 -20.85
CA LEU A 577 -7.51 10.25 -20.48
C LEU A 577 -8.76 10.37 -19.60
N ARG A 578 -8.80 11.34 -18.67
CA ARG A 578 -9.98 11.64 -17.85
C ARG A 578 -11.15 12.15 -18.71
N ASP A 579 -10.89 13.03 -19.66
CA ASP A 579 -11.90 13.66 -20.51
C ASP A 579 -12.66 12.63 -21.37
N VAL A 580 -11.97 11.57 -21.84
CA VAL A 580 -12.57 10.50 -22.65
C VAL A 580 -13.18 9.36 -21.82
N SER A 581 -13.08 9.40 -20.49
CA SER A 581 -13.58 8.34 -19.60
C SER A 581 -14.36 8.92 -18.40
N PRO A 582 -15.40 9.75 -18.63
CA PRO A 582 -16.20 10.26 -17.54
C PRO A 582 -16.77 9.11 -16.70
N GLY A 583 -16.63 9.20 -15.38
CA GLY A 583 -17.04 8.13 -14.46
C GLY A 583 -16.07 6.94 -14.35
N GLY A 584 -15.03 6.84 -15.20
CA GLY A 584 -14.03 5.76 -15.13
C GLY A 584 -13.22 5.75 -13.83
N GLY A 585 -13.00 6.90 -13.20
CA GLY A 585 -12.23 6.96 -11.94
C GLY A 585 -10.77 6.52 -12.11
N ALA A 586 -10.11 6.20 -11.00
CA ALA A 586 -8.71 5.79 -10.95
C ALA A 586 -8.50 4.73 -9.86
N TYR A 587 -7.54 3.84 -10.06
CA TYR A 587 -7.13 2.88 -9.04
C TYR A 587 -6.27 3.58 -7.98
N GLY A 588 -6.85 3.88 -6.81
CA GLY A 588 -6.17 4.64 -5.75
C GLY A 588 -4.84 4.08 -5.23
N ASN A 589 -4.50 2.82 -5.54
CA ASN A 589 -3.18 2.25 -5.20
C ASN A 589 -2.07 2.59 -6.19
N GLU A 590 -2.43 2.95 -7.42
CA GLU A 590 -1.49 3.30 -8.51
C GLU A 590 -1.75 4.71 -9.04
N ALA A 591 -2.67 5.46 -8.41
CA ALA A 591 -3.08 6.78 -8.83
C ALA A 591 -2.04 7.84 -8.51
N GLU A 592 -2.19 8.98 -9.18
CA GLU A 592 -1.36 10.15 -8.96
C GLU A 592 -1.56 10.71 -7.54
N VAL A 593 -0.46 11.09 -6.89
CA VAL A 593 -0.49 11.69 -5.55
C VAL A 593 -1.32 12.98 -5.50
N ASN A 594 -1.42 13.68 -6.63
CA ASN A 594 -2.20 14.90 -6.82
C ASN A 594 -3.53 14.67 -7.55
N GLU A 595 -4.05 13.43 -7.63
CA GLU A 595 -5.25 13.13 -8.40
C GLU A 595 -6.39 14.12 -8.06
N PRO A 596 -6.86 14.91 -9.04
CA PRO A 596 -7.93 15.86 -8.81
C PRO A 596 -9.24 15.13 -8.53
N ASN A 597 -10.04 15.68 -7.62
CA ASN A 597 -11.31 15.05 -7.20
C ASN A 597 -11.13 13.59 -6.75
N TRP A 598 -10.05 13.29 -6.03
CA TRP A 598 -9.69 11.96 -5.54
C TRP A 598 -10.85 11.21 -4.86
N GLN A 599 -11.78 11.91 -4.19
CA GLN A 599 -13.02 11.34 -3.64
C GLN A 599 -13.89 10.63 -4.69
N GLN A 600 -14.12 11.29 -5.82
CA GLN A 600 -14.84 10.66 -6.92
C GLN A 600 -13.94 9.62 -7.61
N ALA A 601 -12.65 9.94 -7.80
CA ALA A 601 -11.77 9.08 -8.58
C ALA A 601 -11.54 7.72 -7.93
N PHE A 602 -11.37 7.66 -6.60
CA PHE A 602 -10.97 6.44 -5.90
C PHE A 602 -12.14 5.63 -5.35
N TRP A 603 -13.28 6.27 -5.04
CA TRP A 603 -14.43 5.56 -4.45
C TRP A 603 -15.76 5.79 -5.19
N GLY A 604 -15.84 6.77 -6.08
CA GLY A 604 -17.07 7.10 -6.80
C GLY A 604 -18.23 7.37 -5.85
N GLU A 605 -19.39 6.79 -6.14
CA GLU A 605 -20.60 6.94 -5.33
C GLU A 605 -20.50 6.29 -3.93
N ASN A 606 -19.49 5.46 -3.65
CA ASN A 606 -19.31 4.85 -2.35
C ASN A 606 -18.78 5.82 -1.29
N TYR A 607 -18.19 6.97 -1.68
CA TYR A 607 -17.49 7.87 -0.77
C TYR A 607 -18.34 8.34 0.43
N PRO A 608 -19.61 8.81 0.26
CA PRO A 608 -20.40 9.29 1.39
C PRO A 608 -20.65 8.21 2.45
N ARG A 609 -20.91 6.96 2.03
CA ARG A 609 -21.10 5.83 2.95
C ARG A 609 -19.79 5.44 3.62
N LEU A 610 -18.69 5.39 2.86
CA LEU A 610 -17.37 5.13 3.43
C LEU A 610 -17.01 6.17 4.50
N LEU A 611 -17.26 7.45 4.25
CA LEU A 611 -17.00 8.52 5.21
C LEU A 611 -17.85 8.38 6.47
N GLN A 612 -19.13 7.99 6.34
CA GLN A 612 -19.98 7.70 7.49
C GLN A 612 -19.39 6.55 8.35
N LEU A 613 -18.94 5.48 7.70
CA LEU A 613 -18.35 4.33 8.39
C LEU A 613 -16.98 4.65 8.99
N LYS A 614 -16.19 5.51 8.35
CA LYS A 614 -14.93 6.01 8.90
C LYS A 614 -15.17 6.71 10.23
N LYS A 615 -16.21 7.55 10.31
CA LYS A 615 -16.60 8.23 11.56
C LYS A 615 -17.15 7.28 12.62
N LYS A 616 -17.73 6.14 12.23
CA LYS A 616 -18.17 5.09 13.17
C LYS A 616 -16.99 4.30 13.73
N TRP A 617 -16.11 3.82 12.87
CA TRP A 617 -15.04 2.87 13.23
C TRP A 617 -13.74 3.53 13.71
N ASP A 618 -13.50 4.79 13.31
CA ASP A 618 -12.43 5.63 13.81
C ASP A 618 -12.92 7.08 14.03
N PRO A 619 -13.70 7.31 15.09
CA PRO A 619 -14.23 8.65 15.41
C PRO A 619 -13.14 9.66 15.85
N THR A 620 -11.88 9.23 15.96
CA THR A 620 -10.76 10.04 16.45
C THR A 620 -9.82 10.49 15.35
N GLY A 621 -9.90 9.88 14.16
CA GLY A 621 -8.90 10.05 13.11
C GLY A 621 -7.53 9.54 13.56
N LEU A 622 -7.50 8.35 14.19
CA LEU A 622 -6.27 7.65 14.51
C LEU A 622 -5.56 7.20 13.23
N PHE A 623 -6.32 6.60 12.32
CA PHE A 623 -5.84 6.09 11.05
C PHE A 623 -5.92 7.19 9.99
N TYR A 624 -4.78 7.68 9.55
CA TYR A 624 -4.64 8.66 8.49
C TYR A 624 -3.72 8.12 7.41
N VAL A 625 -4.14 8.28 6.16
CA VAL A 625 -3.29 8.11 4.99
C VAL A 625 -3.64 9.22 3.99
N HIS A 626 -2.65 9.63 3.18
CA HIS A 626 -2.87 10.58 2.09
C HIS A 626 -3.96 10.07 1.13
N HIS A 627 -4.91 10.92 0.79
CA HIS A 627 -6.10 10.56 0.01
C HIS A 627 -6.74 9.24 0.48
N GLY A 628 -6.85 9.05 1.79
CA GLY A 628 -7.72 8.05 2.40
C GLY A 628 -9.10 8.61 2.70
N VAL A 629 -10.10 7.75 2.95
CA VAL A 629 -11.44 8.21 3.35
C VAL A 629 -11.37 9.02 4.64
N GLY A 630 -11.86 10.26 4.61
CA GLY A 630 -11.83 11.18 5.76
C GLY A 630 -10.48 11.89 5.95
N SER A 631 -9.53 11.73 5.03
CA SER A 631 -8.22 12.39 5.11
C SER A 631 -8.28 13.90 4.91
N GLU A 632 -9.36 14.44 4.33
CA GLU A 632 -9.61 15.88 4.17
C GLU A 632 -9.75 16.64 5.50
N GLU A 633 -9.94 15.94 6.62
CA GLU A 633 -9.90 16.54 7.96
C GLU A 633 -8.47 16.82 8.44
N TRP A 634 -7.45 16.43 7.67
CA TRP A 634 -6.04 16.49 8.04
C TRP A 634 -5.17 17.07 6.92
N GLU A 635 -4.08 17.71 7.30
CA GLU A 635 -3.03 18.16 6.41
C GLU A 635 -1.64 17.92 7.01
N VAL A 636 -0.65 17.71 6.15
CA VAL A 636 0.76 17.64 6.53
C VAL A 636 1.35 19.05 6.43
N ARG A 637 1.74 19.63 7.57
CA ARG A 637 2.32 20.98 7.68
C ARG A 637 3.83 20.95 7.85
N GLY A 638 4.51 21.92 7.25
CA GLY A 638 5.98 21.96 7.20
C GLY A 638 6.53 21.00 6.15
N GLY A 639 7.83 20.69 6.23
CA GLY A 639 8.47 19.76 5.31
C GLY A 639 8.80 20.31 3.94
N VAL A 640 9.32 19.43 3.10
CA VAL A 640 9.58 19.71 1.69
C VAL A 640 8.27 19.65 0.91
N LYS A 641 8.04 20.66 0.06
CA LYS A 641 6.79 20.84 -0.70
C LYS A 641 6.91 20.70 -2.22
N TRP A 642 8.13 20.56 -2.75
CA TRP A 642 8.47 20.42 -4.19
C TRP A 642 7.42 20.96 -5.18
N GLY A 643 7.09 22.25 -5.08
CA GLY A 643 6.16 22.91 -6.01
C GLY A 643 4.73 22.35 -6.03
N GLY A 644 4.26 21.75 -4.92
CA GLY A 644 2.89 21.24 -4.76
C GLY A 644 2.77 19.72 -4.69
N VAL A 645 3.87 18.97 -4.65
CA VAL A 645 3.84 17.50 -4.45
C VAL A 645 3.71 17.18 -2.95
N PRO A 646 2.62 16.51 -2.51
CA PRO A 646 2.45 16.11 -1.13
C PRO A 646 3.55 15.12 -0.70
N THR A 647 4.14 15.38 0.46
CA THR A 647 5.09 14.48 1.12
C THR A 647 4.58 14.13 2.51
N GLN A 648 5.21 13.14 3.14
CA GLN A 648 4.93 12.76 4.52
C GLN A 648 5.98 13.29 5.51
N ASP A 649 6.92 14.13 5.03
CA ASP A 649 7.96 14.82 5.81
C ASP A 649 7.41 16.07 6.52
N GLY A 650 6.28 15.94 7.22
CA GLY A 650 5.73 17.07 7.95
C GLY A 650 4.82 16.66 9.10
N ARG A 651 4.50 17.65 9.92
CA ARG A 651 3.65 17.46 11.09
C ARG A 651 2.20 17.30 10.65
N LEU A 652 1.55 16.22 11.05
CA LEU A 652 0.15 15.95 10.73
C LEU A 652 -0.77 16.76 11.65
N CYS A 653 -1.61 17.62 11.06
CA CYS A 653 -2.50 18.54 11.76
C CYS A 653 -3.92 18.49 11.23
N ARG A 654 -4.91 18.74 12.09
CA ARG A 654 -6.30 18.91 11.67
C ARG A 654 -6.48 20.24 10.96
N VAL A 655 -7.23 20.21 9.85
CA VAL A 655 -7.64 21.40 9.08
C VAL A 655 -8.64 22.23 9.87
#